data_AF-T0QZ83-F1
#
_entry.id   AF-T0QZ83-F1
#
_cell.length_a   1.000
_cell.length_b   1.000
_cell.length_c   1.000
_cell.angle_alpha   90.00
_cell.angle_beta   90.00
_cell.angle_gamma   90.00
#
_symmetry.space_group_name_H-M   'P 1'
#
loop_
_entity.id
_entity.type
_entity.pdbx_description
1 polymer ?
#
loop_
_entity_poly.entity_id
_entity_poly.type
_entity_poly.pdbx_seq_one_letter_code
_entity_poly.pdbx_strand_id
1 'polypeptide(L)'
;MKSELQEPSSLMGWRRAALTLVVADFTAFLLRIALEVYHYAVMTLVHPWLLDAATFVLFFAVPVTHILQLSVHARIKDDQLVDGAFRGYHVASWVIYALALVGSMAASLELRTPIVFSSLSVTCLCFIAEMFMVSSILVLEKAQNGAAPLFVHHYIHLLAVVGACILAMIADASIGSLSSDASLGSLLLCVAAVTSTYGLGGIIAKDTPGWRFFQPFRGGGRFVRLQFMAWTTFSISLLLQTLFLLSFLVIELEVVVGLMSYAAASALFSQLSMMVSLHMYQSPDVPAPVTPCSLDLAVTTLLCNLTLFGYLPFTIPFLYSDLSWSTAAVYSAAYIVGTTIMAIAMPSMTAYYDHVTRKDASAKYHPKVWLCPLFFYSLPLASVMYHYVHALPALTSTIVMGVAWYLYYIGTMVGMPAQTGCRFRRSFIATGNPVMEAVARYFSATVLASGPLDPSATYVFGFHPHGITPLTVMWLQFSSSWRALYPNVFACPLSASVVHYIPLLRDAIQLFGAREVSRRTFAASLASQQSVMVVPGGQAEMLQSHSGIRQVRVYTGHRGFLRLALEHGTPLVPVLSFQEGEVLDNVQYPALQQWSVKKFAVPCPFFPYGRFYLPIPRRVPMTVAVGAPIPVTKCAAPTTDDVHRLHEVYFTALRTLFNTHKAAAGCDDFELVYIEPAKDV
;
A
#
# COMPACT_ATOMS: atom_id res chain seq x y z
N MET A 1 -65.15 -12.89 -8.37
CA MET A 1 -65.58 -11.57 -7.85
C MET A 1 -65.30 -11.51 -6.34
N LYS A 2 -64.06 -11.17 -5.97
CA LYS A 2 -63.57 -10.80 -4.62
C LYS A 2 -62.29 -9.99 -4.86
N SER A 3 -62.47 -8.74 -5.27
CA SER A 3 -62.22 -7.54 -4.45
C SER A 3 -60.74 -7.37 -4.14
N GLU A 4 -60.09 -6.58 -4.99
CA GLU A 4 -58.91 -5.80 -4.65
C GLU A 4 -59.09 -5.16 -3.27
N LEU A 5 -58.32 -5.62 -2.28
CA LEU A 5 -58.03 -4.81 -1.10
C LEU A 5 -56.70 -4.13 -1.39
N GLN A 6 -56.81 -2.92 -1.91
CA GLN A 6 -55.78 -1.90 -1.83
C GLN A 6 -55.38 -1.71 -0.36
N GLU A 7 -54.15 -2.06 -0.01
CA GLU A 7 -53.39 -1.26 0.96
C GLU A 7 -52.15 -0.67 0.28
N PRO A 8 -52.26 0.57 -0.23
CA PRO A 8 -51.11 1.46 -0.23
C PRO A 8 -51.54 2.86 0.18
N SER A 9 -51.56 3.17 1.48
CA SER A 9 -51.85 4.55 1.93
C SER A 9 -51.04 5.03 3.15
N SER A 10 -50.52 4.14 4.00
CA SER A 10 -49.85 4.56 5.25
C SER A 10 -48.36 4.91 5.10
N LEU A 11 -47.59 4.16 4.30
CA LEU A 11 -46.14 4.38 4.10
C LEU A 11 -45.83 5.63 3.26
N MET A 12 -46.71 5.97 2.32
CA MET A 12 -46.61 7.19 1.51
C MET A 12 -46.92 8.45 2.35
N GLY A 13 -47.53 8.29 3.53
CA GLY A 13 -47.90 9.38 4.44
C GLY A 13 -46.72 9.93 5.23
N TRP A 14 -45.90 9.08 5.84
CA TRP A 14 -44.78 9.56 6.66
C TRP A 14 -43.61 10.10 5.83
N ARG A 15 -43.30 9.52 4.64
CA ARG A 15 -42.26 10.08 3.76
C ARG A 15 -42.61 11.50 3.33
N ARG A 16 -43.89 11.73 3.03
CA ARG A 16 -44.42 13.07 2.76
C ARG A 16 -44.34 13.95 4.01
N ALA A 17 -44.72 13.44 5.19
CA ALA A 17 -44.60 14.18 6.44
C ALA A 17 -43.14 14.57 6.78
N ALA A 18 -42.19 13.64 6.67
CA ALA A 18 -40.77 13.86 6.90
C ALA A 18 -40.18 14.84 5.88
N LEU A 19 -40.52 14.70 4.58
CA LEU A 19 -40.09 15.67 3.56
C LEU A 19 -40.68 17.06 3.82
N THR A 20 -41.96 17.14 4.19
CA THR A 20 -42.61 18.41 4.56
C THR A 20 -41.97 19.02 5.80
N LEU A 21 -41.63 18.21 6.82
CA LEU A 21 -40.94 18.66 8.02
C LEU A 21 -39.55 19.19 7.69
N VAL A 22 -38.77 18.48 6.87
CA VAL A 22 -37.43 18.95 6.47
C VAL A 22 -37.51 20.22 5.62
N VAL A 23 -38.47 20.32 4.70
CA VAL A 23 -38.66 21.53 3.91
C VAL A 23 -39.11 22.69 4.81
N ALA A 24 -40.00 22.46 5.78
CA ALA A 24 -40.41 23.46 6.75
C ALA A 24 -39.23 23.88 7.65
N ASP A 25 -38.42 22.93 8.10
CA ASP A 25 -37.24 23.15 8.94
C ASP A 25 -36.16 23.93 8.18
N PHE A 26 -35.87 23.57 6.93
CA PHE A 26 -34.97 24.32 6.06
C PHE A 26 -35.50 25.73 5.74
N THR A 27 -36.82 25.87 5.57
CA THR A 27 -37.44 27.19 5.37
C THR A 27 -37.34 28.05 6.61
N ALA A 28 -37.55 27.47 7.81
CA ALA A 28 -37.36 28.15 9.09
C ALA A 28 -35.89 28.53 9.32
N PHE A 29 -34.96 27.64 8.96
CA PHE A 29 -33.52 27.89 8.96
C PHE A 29 -33.15 29.09 8.07
N LEU A 30 -33.61 29.10 6.81
CA LEU A 30 -33.36 30.23 5.90
C LEU A 30 -34.01 31.52 6.37
N LEU A 31 -35.24 31.45 6.89
CA LEU A 31 -35.94 32.60 7.45
C LEU A 31 -35.16 33.16 8.64
N ARG A 32 -34.68 32.31 9.55
CA ARG A 32 -33.92 32.71 10.73
C ARG A 32 -32.60 33.41 10.34
N ILE A 33 -31.88 32.85 9.37
CA ILE A 33 -30.67 33.45 8.81
C ILE A 33 -30.97 34.81 8.17
N ALA A 34 -32.00 34.88 7.34
CA ALA A 34 -32.37 36.13 6.67
C ALA A 34 -32.76 37.23 7.67
N LEU A 35 -33.48 36.88 8.73
CA LEU A 35 -33.86 37.81 9.79
C LEU A 35 -32.65 38.30 10.59
N GLU A 36 -31.66 37.44 10.87
CA GLU A 36 -30.43 37.87 11.54
C GLU A 36 -29.58 38.79 10.67
N VAL A 37 -29.38 38.44 9.40
CA VAL A 37 -28.67 39.31 8.45
C VAL A 37 -29.37 40.66 8.33
N TYR A 38 -30.71 40.68 8.24
CA TYR A 38 -31.49 41.91 8.17
C TYR A 38 -31.37 42.76 9.44
N HIS A 39 -31.44 42.12 10.62
CA HIS A 39 -31.31 42.80 11.91
C HIS A 39 -29.95 43.49 12.05
N TYR A 40 -28.86 42.82 11.65
CA TYR A 40 -27.51 43.39 11.62
C TYR A 40 -27.35 44.49 10.56
N ALA A 41 -28.04 44.39 9.41
CA ALA A 41 -27.90 45.34 8.31
C ALA A 41 -28.67 46.65 8.51
N VAL A 42 -29.86 46.62 9.13
CA VAL A 42 -30.78 47.76 9.17
C VAL A 42 -30.94 48.36 10.59
N MET A 43 -30.41 47.70 11.63
CA MET A 43 -30.52 48.12 13.04
C MET A 43 -31.97 48.36 13.51
N THR A 44 -32.94 47.74 12.83
CA THR A 44 -34.36 47.81 13.17
C THR A 44 -34.82 46.53 13.87
N LEU A 45 -35.80 46.68 14.77
CA LEU A 45 -36.44 45.56 15.46
C LEU A 45 -37.28 44.76 14.45
N VAL A 46 -36.77 43.58 14.07
CA VAL A 46 -37.60 42.52 13.50
C VAL A 46 -38.67 42.17 14.54
N HIS A 47 -39.93 42.03 14.10
CA HIS A 47 -41.02 41.70 15.01
C HIS A 47 -40.72 40.37 15.75
N PRO A 48 -40.69 40.34 17.10
CA PRO A 48 -40.24 39.17 17.88
C PRO A 48 -40.91 37.86 17.48
N TRP A 49 -42.21 37.93 17.15
CA TRP A 49 -42.99 36.80 16.67
C TRP A 49 -42.38 36.03 15.48
N LEU A 50 -41.75 36.71 14.51
CA LEU A 50 -41.11 36.05 13.36
C LEU A 50 -39.86 35.27 13.77
N LEU A 51 -39.09 35.82 14.71
CA LEU A 51 -37.90 35.21 15.27
C LEU A 51 -38.26 33.98 16.12
N ASP A 52 -39.29 34.13 16.94
CA ASP A 52 -39.83 33.11 17.83
C ASP A 52 -40.46 31.98 17.03
N ALA A 53 -41.20 32.29 15.96
CA ALA A 53 -41.81 31.28 15.09
C ALA A 53 -40.77 30.41 14.37
N ALA A 54 -39.72 31.02 13.78
CA ALA A 54 -38.66 30.26 13.12
C ALA A 54 -37.88 29.39 14.11
N THR A 55 -37.55 29.95 15.27
CA THR A 55 -36.87 29.23 16.36
C THR A 55 -37.72 28.08 16.90
N PHE A 56 -39.03 28.31 17.08
CA PHE A 56 -39.98 27.29 17.51
C PHE A 56 -40.02 26.12 16.54
N VAL A 57 -40.11 26.37 15.24
CA VAL A 57 -40.12 25.30 14.22
C VAL A 57 -38.85 24.44 14.31
N LEU A 58 -37.67 25.07 14.42
CA LEU A 58 -36.37 24.39 14.51
C LEU A 58 -36.24 23.51 15.78
N PHE A 59 -36.75 23.97 16.92
CA PHE A 59 -36.66 23.22 18.18
C PHE A 59 -37.67 22.08 18.30
N PHE A 60 -38.80 22.17 17.62
CA PHE A 60 -39.83 21.13 17.64
C PHE A 60 -39.66 20.10 16.52
N ALA A 61 -38.85 20.38 15.49
CA ALA A 61 -38.59 19.44 14.40
C ALA A 61 -38.09 18.08 14.91
N VAL A 62 -36.99 18.04 15.68
CA VAL A 62 -36.38 16.79 16.16
C VAL A 62 -37.33 15.94 17.01
N PRO A 63 -38.02 16.47 18.05
CA PRO A 63 -39.00 15.69 18.81
C PRO A 63 -40.16 15.16 17.96
N VAL A 64 -40.68 15.97 17.03
CA VAL A 64 -41.80 15.57 16.15
C VAL A 64 -41.34 14.46 15.19
N THR A 65 -40.17 14.62 14.59
CA THR A 65 -39.57 13.62 13.70
C THR A 65 -39.22 12.34 14.46
N HIS A 66 -38.82 12.43 15.73
CA HIS A 66 -38.65 11.26 16.60
C HIS A 66 -39.97 10.51 16.87
N ILE A 67 -41.08 11.22 17.07
CA ILE A 67 -42.40 10.58 17.20
C ILE A 67 -42.75 9.80 15.92
N LEU A 68 -42.45 10.38 14.74
CA LEU A 68 -42.58 9.67 13.47
C LEU A 68 -41.65 8.45 13.41
N GLN A 69 -40.41 8.57 13.85
CA GLN A 69 -39.46 7.45 13.92
C GLN A 69 -40.00 6.31 14.80
N LEU A 70 -40.58 6.59 15.97
CA LEU A 70 -41.17 5.58 16.85
C LEU A 70 -42.32 4.83 16.15
N SER A 71 -43.12 5.53 15.34
CA SER A 71 -44.20 4.91 14.56
C SER A 71 -43.69 3.98 13.43
N VAL A 72 -42.50 4.27 12.89
CA VAL A 72 -41.80 3.41 11.92
C VAL A 72 -41.15 2.24 12.64
N HIS A 73 -40.49 2.48 13.78
CA HIS A 73 -39.82 1.46 14.58
C HIS A 73 -40.78 0.41 15.14
N ALA A 74 -41.96 0.81 15.62
CA ALA A 74 -42.99 -0.08 16.15
C ALA A 74 -43.53 -1.11 15.13
N ARG A 75 -43.21 -0.95 13.83
CA ARG A 75 -43.61 -1.84 12.75
C ARG A 75 -42.53 -2.87 12.40
N ILE A 76 -41.35 -2.83 13.03
CA ILE A 76 -40.25 -3.78 12.83
C ILE A 76 -40.45 -4.98 13.78
N LYS A 77 -40.36 -6.21 13.26
CA LYS A 77 -40.40 -7.43 14.09
C LYS A 77 -39.07 -7.60 14.83
N ASP A 78 -39.12 -7.94 16.11
CA ASP A 78 -38.00 -7.97 17.08
C ASP A 78 -36.73 -8.77 16.66
N ASP A 79 -36.81 -9.62 15.63
CA ASP A 79 -35.70 -10.50 15.19
C ASP A 79 -34.76 -9.90 14.12
N GLN A 80 -35.00 -8.68 13.62
CA GLN A 80 -34.04 -8.01 12.73
C GLN A 80 -33.09 -7.12 13.52
N LEU A 81 -31.84 -7.60 13.66
CA LEU A 81 -30.68 -6.88 14.20
C LEU A 81 -30.72 -5.39 13.87
N VAL A 82 -31.01 -4.57 14.89
CA VAL A 82 -30.94 -3.11 14.78
C VAL A 82 -29.52 -2.71 14.42
N ASP A 83 -29.34 -2.29 13.17
CA ASP A 83 -28.06 -1.90 12.56
C ASP A 83 -27.33 -0.85 13.41
N GLY A 84 -26.01 -0.99 13.57
CA GLY A 84 -25.17 -0.03 14.30
C GLY A 84 -25.25 1.38 13.71
N ALA A 85 -25.56 1.49 12.41
CA ALA A 85 -25.81 2.75 11.73
C ALA A 85 -27.02 3.51 12.29
N PHE A 86 -28.15 2.82 12.53
CA PHE A 86 -29.34 3.45 13.11
C PHE A 86 -29.02 4.08 14.47
N ARG A 87 -28.37 3.32 15.36
CA ARG A 87 -28.00 3.78 16.71
C ARG A 87 -27.05 4.98 16.64
N GLY A 88 -26.09 4.96 15.73
CA GLY A 88 -25.13 6.05 15.54
C GLY A 88 -25.80 7.38 15.18
N TYR A 89 -26.66 7.38 14.16
CA TYR A 89 -27.34 8.60 13.71
C TYR A 89 -28.41 9.10 14.69
N HIS A 90 -29.13 8.18 15.33
CA HIS A 90 -30.13 8.52 16.36
C HIS A 90 -29.48 9.17 17.60
N VAL A 91 -28.38 8.59 18.10
CA VAL A 91 -27.63 9.18 19.22
C VAL A 91 -27.00 10.50 18.83
N ALA A 92 -26.39 10.59 17.65
CA ALA A 92 -25.78 11.83 17.17
C ALA A 92 -26.82 12.96 17.08
N SER A 93 -28.02 12.68 16.58
CA SER A 93 -29.12 13.64 16.53
C SER A 93 -29.47 14.18 17.93
N TRP A 94 -29.72 13.30 18.90
CA TRP A 94 -30.07 13.71 20.26
C TRP A 94 -28.96 14.48 20.97
N VAL A 95 -27.69 14.11 20.75
CA VAL A 95 -26.54 14.83 21.31
C VAL A 95 -26.47 16.25 20.75
N ILE A 96 -26.60 16.40 19.43
CA ILE A 96 -26.55 17.71 18.77
C ILE A 96 -27.76 18.57 19.18
N TYR A 97 -28.95 17.97 19.27
CA TYR A 97 -30.15 18.65 19.77
C TYR A 97 -29.99 19.12 21.21
N ALA A 98 -29.43 18.28 22.10
CA ALA A 98 -29.16 18.65 23.48
C ALA A 98 -28.16 19.81 23.57
N LEU A 99 -27.13 19.83 22.74
CA LEU A 99 -26.18 20.95 22.64
C LEU A 99 -26.88 22.24 22.20
N ALA A 100 -27.77 22.17 21.20
CA ALA A 100 -28.55 23.32 20.76
C ALA A 100 -29.47 23.85 21.88
N LEU A 101 -30.13 22.97 22.61
CA LEU A 101 -31.01 23.32 23.72
C LEU A 101 -30.25 23.95 24.89
N VAL A 102 -29.12 23.36 25.28
CA VAL A 102 -28.25 23.91 26.33
C VAL A 102 -27.69 25.26 25.90
N GLY A 103 -27.25 25.40 24.64
CA GLY A 103 -26.77 26.66 24.09
C GLY A 103 -27.84 27.76 24.12
N SER A 104 -29.06 27.43 23.68
CA SER A 104 -30.19 28.36 23.72
C SER A 104 -30.58 28.75 25.15
N MET A 105 -30.63 27.79 26.07
CA MET A 105 -30.99 28.04 27.46
C MET A 105 -29.92 28.87 28.19
N ALA A 106 -28.63 28.59 27.92
CA ALA A 106 -27.52 29.38 28.43
C ALA A 106 -27.58 30.84 27.95
N ALA A 107 -27.90 31.05 26.66
CA ALA A 107 -28.10 32.38 26.10
C ALA A 107 -29.30 33.10 26.75
N SER A 108 -30.43 32.42 26.95
CA SER A 108 -31.62 33.00 27.61
C SER A 108 -31.43 33.30 29.09
N LEU A 109 -30.54 32.59 29.78
CA LEU A 109 -30.23 32.76 31.21
C LEU A 109 -28.97 33.60 31.48
N GLU A 110 -28.36 34.17 30.44
CA GLU A 110 -27.11 34.96 30.51
C GLU A 110 -25.96 34.23 31.24
N LEU A 111 -25.91 32.91 31.12
CA LEU A 111 -24.89 32.09 31.78
C LEU A 111 -23.53 32.25 31.09
N ARG A 112 -22.47 32.47 31.87
CA ARG A 112 -21.10 32.45 31.35
C ARG A 112 -20.67 31.02 31.03
N THR A 113 -20.84 30.61 29.79
CA THR A 113 -20.33 29.34 29.26
C THR A 113 -18.96 29.53 28.60
N PRO A 114 -18.06 28.52 28.65
CA PRO A 114 -16.77 28.57 27.95
C PRO A 114 -16.91 28.56 26.42
N ILE A 115 -18.11 28.23 25.91
CA ILE A 115 -18.48 28.27 24.49
C ILE A 115 -19.66 29.24 24.38
N VAL A 116 -19.48 30.35 23.67
CA VAL A 116 -20.58 31.31 23.39
C VAL A 116 -21.39 30.75 22.23
N PHE A 117 -22.60 30.25 22.50
CA PHE A 117 -23.51 29.82 21.44
C PHE A 117 -24.31 31.03 20.96
N SER A 118 -24.01 31.50 19.76
CA SER A 118 -24.87 32.48 19.10
C SER A 118 -26.17 31.86 18.61
N SER A 119 -27.18 32.69 18.39
CA SER A 119 -28.47 32.27 17.84
C SER A 119 -28.33 31.60 16.46
N LEU A 120 -27.36 32.02 15.65
CA LEU A 120 -27.00 31.39 14.39
C LEU A 120 -26.42 29.98 14.56
N SER A 121 -25.52 29.81 15.54
CA SER A 121 -24.91 28.53 15.86
C SER A 121 -25.94 27.51 16.35
N VAL A 122 -26.86 27.95 17.23
CA VAL A 122 -27.99 27.14 17.70
C VAL A 122 -28.89 26.72 16.54
N THR A 123 -29.19 27.64 15.63
CA THR A 123 -30.00 27.37 14.43
C THR A 123 -29.35 26.30 13.53
N CYS A 124 -28.04 26.37 13.32
CA CYS A 124 -27.30 25.36 12.56
C CYS A 124 -27.33 23.99 13.25
N LEU A 125 -27.16 23.95 14.58
CA LEU A 125 -27.20 22.70 15.35
C LEU A 125 -28.58 22.03 15.31
N CYS A 126 -29.67 22.81 15.43
CA CYS A 126 -31.03 22.26 15.28
C CYS A 126 -31.23 21.60 13.91
N PHE A 127 -30.82 22.27 12.83
CA PHE A 127 -30.94 21.73 11.47
C PHE A 127 -30.08 20.47 11.26
N ILE A 128 -28.85 20.43 11.80
CA ILE A 128 -28.00 19.23 11.75
C ILE A 128 -28.62 18.08 12.54
N ALA A 129 -29.19 18.36 13.71
CA ALA A 129 -29.87 17.35 14.53
C ALA A 129 -31.07 16.76 13.79
N GLU A 130 -31.89 17.58 13.15
CA GLU A 130 -33.03 17.13 12.33
C GLU A 130 -32.57 16.28 11.15
N MET A 131 -31.54 16.70 10.43
CA MET A 131 -30.95 15.93 9.33
C MET A 131 -30.52 14.52 9.79
N PHE A 132 -29.89 14.39 10.95
CA PHE A 132 -29.49 13.09 11.50
C PHE A 132 -30.68 12.27 12.01
N MET A 133 -31.71 12.92 12.55
CA MET A 133 -32.94 12.25 12.97
C MET A 133 -33.63 11.61 11.77
N VAL A 134 -33.84 12.37 10.70
CA VAL A 134 -34.43 11.86 9.45
C VAL A 134 -33.56 10.76 8.84
N SER A 135 -32.24 10.95 8.84
CA SER A 135 -31.29 9.93 8.40
C SER A 135 -31.44 8.60 9.14
N SER A 136 -31.70 8.63 10.45
CA SER A 136 -31.95 7.42 11.24
C SER A 136 -33.25 6.71 10.83
N ILE A 137 -34.31 7.45 10.47
CA ILE A 137 -35.57 6.89 9.96
C ILE A 137 -35.35 6.19 8.62
N LEU A 138 -34.53 6.77 7.72
CA LEU A 138 -34.24 6.18 6.41
C LEU A 138 -33.50 4.83 6.52
N VAL A 139 -32.68 4.66 7.56
CA VAL A 139 -32.05 3.36 7.88
C VAL A 139 -33.09 2.33 8.29
N LEU A 140 -34.01 2.70 9.17
CA LEU A 140 -35.10 1.82 9.61
C LEU A 140 -36.01 1.42 8.44
N GLU A 141 -36.32 2.36 7.56
CA GLU A 141 -37.12 2.08 6.36
C GLU A 141 -36.43 1.10 5.43
N LYS A 142 -35.13 1.29 5.18
CA LYS A 142 -34.36 0.34 4.35
C LYS A 142 -34.43 -1.06 4.94
N ALA A 143 -34.28 -1.19 6.26
CA ALA A 143 -34.39 -2.48 6.95
C ALA A 143 -35.77 -3.13 6.77
N GLN A 144 -36.85 -2.35 6.70
CA GLN A 144 -38.20 -2.87 6.48
C GLN A 144 -38.50 -3.29 5.03
N ASN A 145 -38.11 -2.48 4.05
CA ASN A 145 -38.63 -2.57 2.68
C ASN A 145 -37.60 -3.02 1.64
N GLY A 146 -36.30 -3.10 2.00
CA GLY A 146 -35.19 -3.40 1.08
C GLY A 146 -34.90 -2.32 0.03
N ALA A 147 -35.88 -1.47 -0.31
CA ALA A 147 -35.70 -0.35 -1.23
C ALA A 147 -34.92 0.79 -0.55
N ALA A 148 -33.82 1.23 -1.18
CA ALA A 148 -32.98 2.32 -0.70
C ALA A 148 -33.66 3.69 -0.91
N PRO A 149 -34.07 4.44 0.15
CA PRO A 149 -34.60 5.79 0.01
C PRO A 149 -33.48 6.83 -0.21
N LEU A 150 -32.57 6.55 -1.14
CA LEU A 150 -31.34 7.32 -1.36
C LEU A 150 -31.62 8.75 -1.82
N PHE A 151 -32.73 8.98 -2.54
CA PHE A 151 -33.14 10.31 -2.98
C PHE A 151 -33.40 11.26 -1.81
N VAL A 152 -34.18 10.81 -0.82
CA VAL A 152 -34.52 11.64 0.36
C VAL A 152 -33.26 11.93 1.16
N HIS A 153 -32.40 10.93 1.36
CA HIS A 153 -31.11 11.12 2.03
C HIS A 153 -30.26 12.18 1.32
N HIS A 154 -30.03 12.01 0.02
CA HIS A 154 -29.25 12.96 -0.77
C HIS A 154 -29.84 14.37 -0.80
N TYR A 155 -31.16 14.49 -0.88
CA TYR A 155 -31.85 15.78 -0.95
C TYR A 155 -31.62 16.62 0.31
N ILE A 156 -31.75 16.02 1.50
CA ILE A 156 -31.59 16.73 2.78
C ILE A 156 -30.14 17.20 2.96
N HIS A 157 -29.17 16.35 2.63
CA HIS A 157 -27.75 16.69 2.75
C HIS A 157 -27.32 17.71 1.69
N LEU A 158 -27.97 17.74 0.53
CA LEU A 158 -27.79 18.80 -0.45
C LEU A 158 -28.34 20.14 0.07
N LEU A 159 -29.50 20.17 0.71
CA LEU A 159 -30.03 21.39 1.36
C LEU A 159 -29.09 21.90 2.45
N ALA A 160 -28.48 21.01 3.23
CA ALA A 160 -27.48 21.39 4.23
C ALA A 160 -26.25 22.08 3.60
N VAL A 161 -25.73 21.57 2.48
CA VAL A 161 -24.62 22.22 1.76
C VAL A 161 -25.05 23.53 1.10
N VAL A 162 -26.29 23.63 0.59
CA VAL A 162 -26.83 24.91 0.10
C VAL A 162 -26.92 25.94 1.21
N GLY A 163 -27.40 25.55 2.40
CA GLY A 163 -27.39 26.39 3.60
C GLY A 163 -25.97 26.81 4.00
N ALA A 164 -25.02 25.89 3.96
CA ALA A 164 -23.61 26.18 4.21
C ALA A 164 -23.03 27.19 3.20
N CYS A 165 -23.40 27.11 1.92
CA CYS A 165 -22.98 28.07 0.90
C CYS A 165 -23.53 29.48 1.18
N ILE A 166 -24.78 29.57 1.61
CA ILE A 166 -25.40 30.86 2.00
C ILE A 166 -24.67 31.47 3.19
N LEU A 167 -24.39 30.68 4.22
CA LEU A 167 -23.63 31.12 5.39
C LEU A 167 -22.19 31.52 5.06
N ALA A 168 -21.53 30.82 4.13
CA ALA A 168 -20.21 31.20 3.65
C ALA A 168 -20.21 32.55 2.93
N MET A 169 -21.24 32.83 2.11
CA MET A 169 -21.41 34.14 1.48
C MET A 169 -21.69 35.23 2.51
N ILE A 170 -22.48 34.94 3.54
CA ILE A 170 -22.73 35.88 4.65
C ILE A 170 -21.43 36.15 5.42
N ALA A 171 -20.60 35.13 5.65
CA ALA A 171 -19.32 35.27 6.32
C ALA A 171 -18.36 36.18 5.53
N ASP A 172 -18.30 36.03 4.21
CA ASP A 172 -17.51 36.92 3.34
C ASP A 172 -18.08 38.36 3.28
N ALA A 173 -19.40 38.53 3.41
CA ALA A 173 -20.08 39.82 3.27
C ALA A 173 -20.26 40.61 4.58
N SER A 174 -19.91 40.02 5.73
CA SER A 174 -20.17 40.57 7.07
C SER A 174 -18.87 40.68 7.87
N ILE A 175 -18.91 41.44 8.98
CA ILE A 175 -17.76 41.66 9.88
C ILE A 175 -18.14 41.26 11.32
N GLY A 176 -17.15 40.95 12.15
CA GLY A 176 -17.34 40.70 13.59
C GLY A 176 -17.99 39.34 13.88
N SER A 177 -18.79 39.27 14.94
CA SER A 177 -19.38 38.02 15.45
C SER A 177 -20.27 37.32 14.42
N LEU A 178 -21.00 38.06 13.57
CA LEU A 178 -21.85 37.46 12.54
C LEU A 178 -21.02 36.69 11.50
N SER A 179 -19.82 37.18 11.14
CA SER A 179 -18.94 36.52 10.18
C SER A 179 -18.31 35.25 10.75
N SER A 180 -17.84 35.30 12.01
CA SER A 180 -17.31 34.12 12.69
C SER A 180 -18.36 33.04 12.90
N ASP A 181 -19.58 33.43 13.24
CA ASP A 181 -20.68 32.49 13.49
C ASP A 181 -21.19 31.85 12.20
N ALA A 182 -21.29 32.63 11.12
CA ALA A 182 -21.69 32.13 9.82
C ALA A 182 -20.64 31.18 9.22
N SER A 183 -19.35 31.50 9.35
CA SER A 183 -18.27 30.60 8.91
C SER A 183 -18.22 29.30 9.71
N LEU A 184 -18.43 29.34 11.04
CA LEU A 184 -18.53 28.14 11.87
C LEU A 184 -19.76 27.29 11.49
N GLY A 185 -20.91 27.92 11.28
CA GLY A 185 -22.13 27.25 10.84
C GLY A 185 -21.96 26.57 9.47
N SER A 186 -21.33 27.27 8.52
CA SER A 186 -20.99 26.72 7.20
C SER A 186 -20.12 25.47 7.31
N LEU A 187 -19.08 25.52 8.14
CA LEU A 187 -18.16 24.41 8.36
C LEU A 187 -18.86 23.18 8.93
N LEU A 188 -19.64 23.36 9.99
CA LEU A 188 -20.34 22.27 10.66
C LEU A 188 -21.36 21.60 9.73
N LEU A 189 -22.11 22.39 8.95
CA LEU A 189 -23.06 21.87 7.96
C LEU A 189 -22.36 21.08 6.85
N CYS A 190 -21.26 21.59 6.31
CA CYS A 190 -20.46 20.89 5.28
C CYS A 190 -19.91 19.55 5.81
N VAL A 191 -19.36 19.54 7.03
CA VAL A 191 -18.84 18.32 7.66
C VAL A 191 -19.97 17.31 7.86
N ALA A 192 -21.08 17.72 8.47
CA ALA A 192 -22.21 16.83 8.73
C ALA A 192 -22.81 16.27 7.42
N ALA A 193 -22.96 17.12 6.40
CA ALA A 193 -23.58 16.76 5.14
C ALA A 193 -22.73 15.76 4.32
N VAL A 194 -21.46 16.08 4.07
CA VAL A 194 -20.57 15.29 3.19
C VAL A 194 -20.22 13.95 3.84
N THR A 195 -19.91 13.95 5.15
CA THR A 195 -19.57 12.71 5.87
C THR A 195 -20.76 11.76 5.97
N SER A 196 -21.97 12.29 6.16
CA SER A 196 -23.19 11.47 6.19
C SER A 196 -23.60 10.97 4.81
N THR A 197 -23.44 11.79 3.77
CA THR A 197 -23.62 11.39 2.37
C THR A 197 -22.74 10.19 2.04
N TYR A 198 -21.45 10.24 2.38
CA TYR A 198 -20.58 9.09 2.20
C TYR A 198 -20.94 7.92 3.10
N GLY A 199 -20.97 8.14 4.42
CA GLY A 199 -21.11 7.09 5.41
C GLY A 199 -22.44 6.36 5.29
N LEU A 200 -23.53 7.08 5.58
CA LEU A 200 -24.87 6.51 5.58
C LEU A 200 -25.43 6.34 4.17
N GLY A 201 -25.15 7.27 3.25
CA GLY A 201 -25.62 7.14 1.87
C GLY A 201 -25.12 5.85 1.22
N GLY A 202 -23.89 5.42 1.52
CA GLY A 202 -23.39 4.13 1.05
C GLY A 202 -23.98 2.91 1.77
N ILE A 203 -24.29 3.03 3.07
CA ILE A 203 -25.04 1.99 3.82
C ILE A 203 -26.45 1.86 3.25
N ILE A 204 -27.10 2.96 2.90
CA ILE A 204 -28.45 2.99 2.34
C ILE A 204 -28.44 2.51 0.88
N ALA A 205 -27.45 2.87 0.07
CA ALA A 205 -27.47 2.62 -1.37
C ALA A 205 -27.38 1.14 -1.81
N LYS A 206 -26.82 0.22 -1.02
CA LYS A 206 -26.56 -1.17 -1.46
C LYS A 206 -26.86 -2.22 -0.38
N ASP A 207 -27.36 -3.39 -0.79
CA ASP A 207 -27.77 -4.52 0.08
C ASP A 207 -26.62 -5.48 0.48
N THR A 208 -25.36 -5.09 0.33
CA THR A 208 -24.25 -6.06 0.36
C THR A 208 -23.42 -5.99 1.65
N PRO A 209 -23.08 -7.14 2.27
CA PRO A 209 -22.11 -7.20 3.38
C PRO A 209 -20.71 -6.82 2.87
N GLY A 210 -20.40 -5.53 2.84
CA GLY A 210 -19.12 -5.05 2.30
C GLY A 210 -18.84 -3.56 2.44
N TRP A 211 -19.86 -2.71 2.57
CA TRP A 211 -19.67 -1.27 2.77
C TRP A 211 -19.03 -0.98 4.13
N ARG A 212 -17.94 -0.20 4.14
CA ARG A 212 -17.31 0.30 5.36
C ARG A 212 -17.12 1.80 5.25
N PHE A 213 -17.29 2.54 6.35
CA PHE A 213 -16.99 3.97 6.37
C PHE A 213 -15.55 4.23 5.93
N PHE A 214 -14.56 3.48 6.42
CA PHE A 214 -13.19 3.60 5.94
C PHE A 214 -12.85 2.51 4.94
N GLN A 215 -12.84 2.84 3.64
CA GLN A 215 -12.58 1.90 2.55
C GLN A 215 -11.76 2.49 1.39
N PRO A 216 -10.51 2.92 1.62
CA PRO A 216 -9.68 3.47 0.56
C PRO A 216 -9.43 2.44 -0.55
N PHE A 217 -9.52 2.89 -1.80
CA PHE A 217 -9.26 2.10 -3.02
C PHE A 217 -10.14 0.85 -3.21
N ARG A 218 -11.30 0.80 -2.55
CA ARG A 218 -12.31 -0.28 -2.70
C ARG A 218 -13.57 0.27 -3.36
N GLY A 219 -14.39 -0.58 -3.98
CA GLY A 219 -15.64 -0.16 -4.60
C GLY A 219 -15.63 -0.03 -6.13
N GLY A 220 -14.57 -0.47 -6.82
CA GLY A 220 -14.43 -0.39 -8.28
C GLY A 220 -13.73 0.88 -8.77
N GLY A 221 -13.06 0.82 -9.92
CA GLY A 221 -12.18 1.91 -10.39
C GLY A 221 -12.89 3.24 -10.68
N ARG A 222 -14.17 3.20 -11.09
CA ARG A 222 -14.98 4.42 -11.32
C ARG A 222 -15.35 5.11 -10.02
N PHE A 223 -15.78 4.34 -9.02
CA PHE A 223 -16.04 4.81 -7.66
C PHE A 223 -14.79 5.45 -7.05
N VAL A 224 -13.64 4.78 -7.11
CA VAL A 224 -12.39 5.27 -6.51
C VAL A 224 -11.95 6.61 -7.09
N ARG A 225 -12.08 6.83 -8.41
CA ARG A 225 -11.74 8.12 -9.03
C ARG A 225 -12.64 9.26 -8.56
N LEU A 226 -13.96 9.02 -8.51
CA LEU A 226 -14.92 10.03 -8.04
C LEU A 226 -14.75 10.32 -6.55
N GLN A 227 -14.45 9.30 -5.75
CA GLN A 227 -14.15 9.44 -4.33
C GLN A 227 -12.87 10.25 -4.10
N PHE A 228 -11.81 9.98 -4.86
CA PHE A 228 -10.59 10.77 -4.79
C PHE A 228 -10.86 12.25 -5.06
N MET A 229 -11.62 12.54 -6.12
CA MET A 229 -12.02 13.90 -6.47
C MET A 229 -12.86 14.55 -5.37
N ALA A 230 -13.89 13.85 -4.86
CA ALA A 230 -14.79 14.34 -3.82
C ALA A 230 -14.06 14.64 -2.49
N TRP A 231 -13.20 13.73 -2.03
CA TRP A 231 -12.43 13.94 -0.80
C TRP A 231 -11.37 15.03 -0.94
N THR A 232 -10.79 15.20 -2.13
CA THR A 232 -9.82 16.27 -2.39
C THR A 232 -10.51 17.63 -2.31
N THR A 233 -11.63 17.82 -3.00
CA THR A 233 -12.36 19.10 -2.95
C THR A 233 -13.00 19.38 -1.59
N PHE A 234 -13.40 18.34 -0.86
CA PHE A 234 -13.82 18.48 0.54
C PHE A 234 -12.67 18.95 1.43
N SER A 235 -11.48 18.35 1.28
CA SER A 235 -10.30 18.71 2.08
C SER A 235 -9.86 20.14 1.82
N ILE A 236 -9.93 20.59 0.55
CA ILE A 236 -9.69 22.00 0.19
C ILE A 236 -10.71 22.90 0.88
N SER A 237 -12.00 22.57 0.81
CA SER A 237 -13.04 23.36 1.49
C SER A 237 -12.81 23.45 3.00
N LEU A 238 -12.52 22.31 3.66
CA LEU A 238 -12.25 22.23 5.09
C LEU A 238 -11.04 23.07 5.48
N LEU A 239 -9.96 23.00 4.70
CA LEU A 239 -8.76 23.79 4.93
C LEU A 239 -9.06 25.29 4.86
N LEU A 240 -9.75 25.74 3.81
CA LEU A 240 -10.05 27.17 3.62
C LEU A 240 -10.97 27.71 4.71
N GLN A 241 -12.02 26.97 5.09
CA GLN A 241 -12.92 27.34 6.19
C GLN A 241 -12.21 27.36 7.54
N THR A 242 -11.30 26.41 7.78
CA THR A 242 -10.50 26.38 9.02
C THR A 242 -9.51 27.55 9.07
N LEU A 243 -8.86 27.88 7.96
CA LEU A 243 -7.95 29.03 7.87
C LEU A 243 -8.68 30.35 8.12
N PHE A 244 -9.89 30.51 7.58
CA PHE A 244 -10.74 31.67 7.82
C PHE A 244 -11.24 31.75 9.27
N LEU A 245 -11.50 30.63 9.94
CA LEU A 245 -11.82 30.65 11.37
C LEU A 245 -10.60 30.95 12.24
N LEU A 246 -9.43 30.42 11.88
CA LEU A 246 -8.18 30.65 12.61
C LEU A 246 -7.70 32.11 12.51
N SER A 247 -8.04 32.82 11.43
CA SER A 247 -7.67 34.24 11.31
C SER A 247 -8.34 35.12 12.37
N PHE A 248 -9.59 34.79 12.77
CA PHE A 248 -10.26 35.47 13.89
C PHE A 248 -9.60 35.20 15.23
N LEU A 249 -8.94 34.03 15.39
CA LEU A 249 -8.29 33.62 16.64
C LEU A 249 -6.84 34.13 16.77
N VAL A 250 -6.14 34.36 15.65
CA VAL A 250 -4.68 34.57 15.65
C VAL A 250 -4.27 35.98 15.20
N ILE A 251 -4.97 36.62 14.26
CA ILE A 251 -4.42 37.78 13.54
C ILE A 251 -5.31 39.05 13.62
N GLU A 252 -6.56 38.99 14.10
CA GLU A 252 -7.51 40.13 14.07
C GLU A 252 -7.57 40.86 12.71
N LEU A 253 -7.27 40.17 11.61
CA LEU A 253 -7.12 40.74 10.27
C LEU A 253 -8.19 40.18 9.33
N GLU A 254 -8.82 41.08 8.56
CA GLU A 254 -9.80 40.74 7.53
C GLU A 254 -9.16 39.84 6.46
N VAL A 255 -9.60 38.58 6.41
CA VAL A 255 -9.14 37.62 5.40
C VAL A 255 -9.71 37.95 4.04
N VAL A 256 -8.90 37.68 3.01
CA VAL A 256 -9.17 37.79 1.57
C VAL A 256 -10.64 37.57 1.23
N VAL A 257 -11.30 38.64 0.74
CA VAL A 257 -12.69 38.63 0.25
C VAL A 257 -12.88 37.50 -0.77
N GLY A 258 -13.86 36.63 -0.53
CA GLY A 258 -14.22 35.52 -1.43
C GLY A 258 -13.62 34.16 -1.08
N LEU A 259 -12.83 34.07 0.00
CA LEU A 259 -12.27 32.79 0.47
C LEU A 259 -13.37 31.81 0.89
N MET A 260 -14.40 32.28 1.60
CA MET A 260 -15.52 31.41 2.03
C MET A 260 -16.39 31.00 0.86
N SER A 261 -16.61 31.89 -0.10
CA SER A 261 -17.34 31.59 -1.34
C SER A 261 -16.65 30.48 -2.15
N TYR A 262 -15.33 30.50 -2.27
CA TYR A 262 -14.57 29.43 -2.94
C TYR A 262 -14.62 28.11 -2.14
N ALA A 263 -14.54 28.19 -0.81
CA ALA A 263 -14.66 27.03 0.06
C ALA A 263 -16.05 26.38 -0.06
N ALA A 264 -17.11 27.18 -0.12
CA ALA A 264 -18.49 26.74 -0.35
C ALA A 264 -18.69 26.08 -1.72
N ALA A 265 -18.18 26.69 -2.79
CA ALA A 265 -18.22 26.08 -4.13
C ALA A 265 -17.50 24.72 -4.17
N SER A 266 -16.36 24.61 -3.48
CA SER A 266 -15.61 23.37 -3.34
C SER A 266 -16.37 22.29 -2.57
N ALA A 267 -17.08 22.67 -1.49
CA ALA A 267 -17.94 21.76 -0.74
C ALA A 267 -19.15 21.28 -1.55
N LEU A 268 -19.80 22.16 -2.31
CA LEU A 268 -20.90 21.80 -3.19
C LEU A 268 -20.46 20.81 -4.28
N PHE A 269 -19.31 21.07 -4.90
CA PHE A 269 -18.74 20.14 -5.89
C PHE A 269 -18.38 18.79 -5.26
N SER A 270 -17.83 18.79 -4.04
CA SER A 270 -17.57 17.56 -3.28
C SER A 270 -18.85 16.76 -3.04
N GLN A 271 -19.91 17.42 -2.56
CA GLN A 271 -21.19 16.80 -2.24
C GLN A 271 -21.83 16.13 -3.47
N LEU A 272 -21.87 16.83 -4.60
CA LEU A 272 -22.38 16.28 -5.86
C LEU A 272 -21.54 15.08 -6.35
N SER A 273 -20.21 15.19 -6.28
CA SER A 273 -19.30 14.11 -6.64
C SER A 273 -19.48 12.89 -5.74
N MET A 274 -19.71 13.11 -4.44
CA MET A 274 -19.97 12.07 -3.46
C MET A 274 -21.27 11.32 -3.78
N MET A 275 -22.37 12.04 -4.02
CA MET A 275 -23.66 11.46 -4.41
C MET A 275 -23.57 10.60 -5.68
N VAL A 276 -22.87 11.09 -6.72
CA VAL A 276 -22.66 10.35 -7.97
C VAL A 276 -21.81 9.12 -7.74
N SER A 277 -20.78 9.21 -6.90
CA SER A 277 -19.87 8.09 -6.65
C SER A 277 -20.59 6.86 -6.09
N LEU A 278 -21.56 7.03 -5.18
CA LEU A 278 -22.27 5.92 -4.53
C LEU A 278 -23.03 5.02 -5.51
N HIS A 279 -23.51 5.60 -6.61
CA HIS A 279 -24.16 4.85 -7.69
C HIS A 279 -23.19 3.94 -8.45
N MET A 280 -21.89 4.25 -8.40
CA MET A 280 -20.82 3.56 -9.12
C MET A 280 -20.07 2.53 -8.27
N TYR A 281 -20.50 2.30 -7.02
CA TYR A 281 -19.87 1.35 -6.09
C TYR A 281 -20.14 -0.11 -6.47
N GLN A 282 -19.09 -0.94 -6.44
CA GLN A 282 -19.09 -2.37 -6.70
C GLN A 282 -18.59 -3.16 -5.48
N SER A 283 -19.39 -4.11 -4.98
CA SER A 283 -18.98 -4.99 -3.86
C SER A 283 -17.94 -6.01 -4.30
N PRO A 284 -16.94 -6.35 -3.46
CA PRO A 284 -16.03 -7.46 -3.74
C PRO A 284 -16.75 -8.82 -3.55
N ASP A 285 -16.68 -9.71 -4.56
CA ASP A 285 -17.09 -11.12 -4.44
C ASP A 285 -16.04 -11.95 -3.65
N VAL A 286 -16.46 -12.99 -2.92
CA VAL A 286 -15.65 -13.84 -1.98
C VAL A 286 -15.54 -15.28 -2.53
N PRO A 287 -14.35 -15.93 -2.57
CA PRO A 287 -13.79 -16.70 -1.43
C PRO A 287 -12.31 -16.39 -1.09
N ALA A 288 -11.94 -16.63 0.17
CA ALA A 288 -10.71 -16.14 0.81
C ALA A 288 -9.44 -16.95 0.51
N PRO A 289 -8.28 -16.29 0.37
CA PRO A 289 -7.02 -16.82 0.85
C PRO A 289 -6.75 -16.25 2.26
N VAL A 290 -6.54 -17.13 3.25
CA VAL A 290 -6.14 -16.85 4.65
C VAL A 290 -5.49 -15.47 4.77
N THR A 291 -6.16 -14.46 5.32
CA THR A 291 -5.54 -13.12 5.46
C THR A 291 -4.23 -13.27 6.24
N PRO A 292 -3.07 -12.96 5.64
CA PRO A 292 -1.85 -12.81 6.39
C PRO A 292 -2.11 -11.66 7.36
N CYS A 293 -1.58 -11.77 8.57
CA CYS A 293 -1.55 -10.63 9.48
C CYS A 293 -1.00 -9.42 8.70
N SER A 294 -1.45 -8.19 8.97
CA SER A 294 -0.86 -6.98 8.37
C SER A 294 0.68 -6.99 8.44
N LEU A 295 1.21 -7.65 9.47
CA LEU A 295 2.61 -7.98 9.66
C LEU A 295 3.23 -8.82 8.52
N ASP A 296 2.58 -9.87 8.03
CA ASP A 296 3.11 -10.73 6.97
C ASP A 296 3.21 -9.96 5.63
N LEU A 297 2.22 -9.10 5.32
CA LEU A 297 2.30 -8.19 4.18
C LEU A 297 3.43 -7.16 4.37
N ALA A 298 3.57 -6.58 5.57
CA ALA A 298 4.62 -5.60 5.86
C ALA A 298 6.02 -6.23 5.74
N VAL A 299 6.21 -7.42 6.31
CA VAL A 299 7.47 -8.19 6.23
C VAL A 299 7.78 -8.57 4.78
N THR A 300 6.78 -9.08 4.04
CA THR A 300 6.98 -9.44 2.63
C THR A 300 7.33 -8.21 1.81
N THR A 301 6.60 -7.10 1.98
CA THR A 301 6.88 -5.85 1.29
C THR A 301 8.29 -5.35 1.62
N LEU A 302 8.70 -5.38 2.88
CA LEU A 302 10.05 -4.97 3.31
C LEU A 302 11.14 -5.81 2.65
N LEU A 303 11.02 -7.14 2.64
CA LEU A 303 12.00 -8.02 2.01
C LEU A 303 12.06 -7.85 0.49
N CYS A 304 10.92 -7.63 -0.16
CA CYS A 304 10.86 -7.43 -1.61
C CYS A 304 11.43 -6.08 -2.03
N ASN A 305 11.30 -5.08 -1.15
CA ASN A 305 11.85 -3.74 -1.34
C ASN A 305 13.23 -3.57 -0.69
N LEU A 306 13.86 -4.64 -0.20
CA LEU A 306 15.12 -4.56 0.51
C LEU A 306 16.21 -3.91 -0.35
N THR A 307 16.11 -4.04 -1.67
CA THR A 307 16.93 -3.31 -2.65
C THR A 307 16.71 -1.79 -2.57
N LEU A 308 15.47 -1.31 -2.53
CA LEU A 308 15.13 0.10 -2.34
C LEU A 308 15.59 0.62 -0.97
N PHE A 309 15.38 -0.17 0.10
CA PHE A 309 15.80 0.18 1.46
C PHE A 309 17.32 0.14 1.65
N GLY A 310 18.05 -0.68 0.89
CA GLY A 310 19.51 -0.70 0.90
C GLY A 310 20.14 0.64 0.49
N TYR A 311 19.39 1.50 -0.21
CA TYR A 311 19.83 2.84 -0.59
C TYR A 311 19.50 3.93 0.43
N LEU A 312 18.57 3.69 1.36
CA LEU A 312 18.11 4.66 2.36
C LEU A 312 19.21 5.17 3.31
N PRO A 313 20.12 4.32 3.83
CA PRO A 313 21.21 4.81 4.68
C PRO A 313 22.13 5.84 4.00
N PHE A 314 22.15 5.88 2.67
CA PHE A 314 22.92 6.85 1.90
C PHE A 314 22.17 8.16 1.63
N THR A 315 20.86 8.22 1.88
CA THR A 315 20.08 9.46 1.82
C THR A 315 19.92 10.09 3.21
N ILE A 316 20.06 9.31 4.29
CA ILE A 316 19.96 9.79 5.70
C ILE A 316 20.94 10.92 6.04
N PRO A 317 22.24 10.88 5.67
CA PRO A 317 23.16 12.00 5.92
C PRO A 317 22.78 13.30 5.21
N PHE A 318 21.86 13.22 4.24
CA PHE A 318 21.45 14.31 3.36
C PHE A 318 19.99 14.76 3.58
N LEU A 319 19.21 14.00 4.35
CA LEU A 319 17.89 14.42 4.88
C LEU A 319 18.00 15.66 5.79
N TYR A 320 19.21 15.99 6.25
CA TYR A 320 19.53 17.14 7.08
C TYR A 320 20.23 18.29 6.33
N SER A 321 20.31 18.20 5.00
CA SER A 321 20.85 19.26 4.14
C SER A 321 19.74 19.81 3.25
N ASP A 322 19.67 21.14 3.10
CA ASP A 322 18.75 21.85 2.20
C ASP A 322 19.11 21.61 0.72
N LEU A 323 19.03 20.35 0.28
CA LEU A 323 19.38 19.96 -1.08
C LEU A 323 18.23 20.26 -2.04
N SER A 324 18.57 20.96 -3.13
CA SER A 324 17.67 21.05 -4.27
C SER A 324 17.51 19.69 -4.96
N TRP A 325 16.39 19.47 -5.65
CA TRP A 325 16.12 18.25 -6.42
C TRP A 325 17.19 17.96 -7.49
N SER A 326 17.83 19.00 -8.06
CA SER A 326 18.93 18.81 -9.01
C SER A 326 20.18 18.26 -8.34
N THR A 327 20.49 18.70 -7.12
CA THR A 327 21.60 18.17 -6.33
C THR A 327 21.36 16.71 -5.94
N ALA A 328 20.13 16.37 -5.54
CA ALA A 328 19.73 14.98 -5.27
C ALA A 328 19.84 14.07 -6.52
N ALA A 329 19.53 14.59 -7.71
CA ALA A 329 19.65 13.86 -8.98
C ALA A 329 21.11 13.62 -9.39
N VAL A 330 21.96 14.65 -9.35
CA VAL A 330 23.42 14.53 -9.61
C VAL A 330 24.06 13.55 -8.63
N TYR A 331 23.65 13.62 -7.36
CA TYR A 331 24.10 12.70 -6.32
C TYR A 331 23.71 11.24 -6.62
N SER A 332 22.45 11.01 -6.95
CA SER A 332 21.95 9.67 -7.29
C SER A 332 22.68 9.10 -8.50
N ALA A 333 22.97 9.94 -9.50
CA ALA A 333 23.75 9.54 -10.68
C ALA A 333 25.20 9.19 -10.33
N ALA A 334 25.90 10.01 -9.55
CA ALA A 334 27.27 9.72 -9.10
C ALA A 334 27.37 8.41 -8.31
N TYR A 335 26.37 8.13 -7.48
CA TYR A 335 26.28 6.87 -6.73
C TYR A 335 26.04 5.66 -7.63
N ILE A 336 25.11 5.74 -8.58
CA ILE A 336 24.86 4.67 -9.56
C ILE A 336 26.14 4.37 -10.36
N VAL A 337 26.86 5.42 -10.79
CA VAL A 337 28.14 5.27 -11.49
C VAL A 337 29.19 4.61 -10.58
N GLY A 338 29.34 5.07 -9.34
CA GLY A 338 30.30 4.50 -8.39
C GLY A 338 30.03 3.02 -8.07
N THR A 339 28.78 2.65 -7.81
CA THR A 339 28.38 1.25 -7.58
C THR A 339 28.60 0.37 -8.81
N THR A 340 28.37 0.91 -10.01
CA THR A 340 28.63 0.20 -11.27
C THR A 340 30.13 -0.05 -11.47
N ILE A 341 30.98 0.96 -11.25
CA ILE A 341 32.44 0.80 -11.37
C ILE A 341 32.96 -0.19 -10.33
N MET A 342 32.44 -0.15 -9.10
CA MET A 342 32.78 -1.15 -8.08
C MET A 342 32.44 -2.56 -8.55
N ALA A 343 31.23 -2.78 -9.09
CA ALA A 343 30.82 -4.08 -9.63
C ALA A 343 31.77 -4.56 -10.75
N ILE A 344 32.28 -3.67 -11.58
CA ILE A 344 33.29 -3.97 -12.62
C ILE A 344 34.65 -4.31 -12.00
N ALA A 345 35.06 -3.62 -10.93
CA ALA A 345 36.34 -3.84 -10.25
C ALA A 345 36.37 -5.08 -9.33
N MET A 346 35.21 -5.58 -8.90
CA MET A 346 35.11 -6.69 -7.94
C MET A 346 35.83 -7.98 -8.36
N PRO A 347 35.75 -8.48 -9.61
CA PRO A 347 36.44 -9.70 -10.00
C PRO A 347 37.96 -9.63 -9.78
N SER A 348 38.57 -8.50 -10.11
CA SER A 348 40.01 -8.24 -9.92
C SER A 348 40.37 -8.20 -8.44
N MET A 349 39.52 -7.58 -7.63
CA MET A 349 39.69 -7.52 -6.17
C MET A 349 39.61 -8.89 -5.51
N THR A 350 38.62 -9.70 -5.88
CA THR A 350 38.48 -11.06 -5.36
C THR A 350 39.69 -11.91 -5.74
N ALA A 351 40.16 -11.81 -7.00
CA ALA A 351 41.38 -12.49 -7.43
C ALA A 351 42.60 -12.08 -6.59
N TYR A 352 42.75 -10.78 -6.30
CA TYR A 352 43.82 -10.27 -5.44
C TYR A 352 43.68 -10.75 -3.99
N TYR A 353 42.50 -10.65 -3.40
CA TYR A 353 42.23 -11.12 -2.04
C TYR A 353 42.65 -12.57 -1.85
N ASP A 354 42.26 -13.44 -2.78
CA ASP A 354 42.62 -14.85 -2.71
C ASP A 354 44.11 -15.09 -2.91
N HIS A 355 44.77 -14.34 -3.79
CA HIS A 355 46.22 -14.46 -3.97
C HIS A 355 46.98 -14.17 -2.67
N VAL A 356 46.57 -13.11 -1.95
CA VAL A 356 47.25 -12.69 -0.72
C VAL A 356 46.86 -13.60 0.46
N THR A 357 45.58 -13.95 0.60
CA THR A 357 45.10 -14.78 1.71
C THR A 357 45.48 -16.25 1.63
N ARG A 358 45.77 -16.78 0.42
CA ARG A 358 46.39 -18.10 0.25
C ARG A 358 47.79 -18.17 0.84
N LYS A 359 48.54 -17.06 0.85
CA LYS A 359 49.90 -16.98 1.38
C LYS A 359 49.90 -16.68 2.88
N ASP A 360 49.01 -15.79 3.31
CA ASP A 360 48.85 -15.41 4.70
C ASP A 360 47.39 -15.03 5.00
N ALA A 361 46.73 -15.80 5.87
CA ALA A 361 45.35 -15.57 6.26
C ALA A 361 45.15 -14.23 7.02
N SER A 362 46.20 -13.67 7.63
CA SER A 362 46.17 -12.37 8.30
C SER A 362 46.03 -11.20 7.32
N ALA A 363 46.44 -11.41 6.06
CA ALA A 363 46.43 -10.41 5.02
C ALA A 363 45.04 -10.08 4.46
N LYS A 364 43.97 -10.61 5.05
CA LYS A 364 42.58 -10.18 4.81
C LYS A 364 42.33 -8.69 5.10
N TYR A 365 43.20 -8.06 5.91
CA TYR A 365 43.19 -6.62 6.19
C TYR A 365 44.14 -5.80 5.31
N HIS A 366 44.75 -6.41 4.29
CA HIS A 366 45.73 -5.72 3.45
C HIS A 366 45.11 -4.47 2.79
N PRO A 367 45.73 -3.28 2.88
CA PRO A 367 45.11 -2.01 2.44
C PRO A 367 44.61 -2.01 0.99
N LYS A 368 45.31 -2.70 0.08
CA LYS A 368 44.92 -2.81 -1.34
C LYS A 368 43.60 -3.57 -1.57
N VAL A 369 43.20 -4.46 -0.67
CA VAL A 369 41.88 -5.13 -0.72
C VAL A 369 40.75 -4.14 -0.43
N TRP A 370 41.03 -3.15 0.41
CA TRP A 370 40.05 -2.19 0.92
C TRP A 370 40.04 -0.88 0.16
N LEU A 371 41.07 -0.59 -0.65
CA LEU A 371 41.20 0.64 -1.44
C LEU A 371 39.98 0.89 -2.34
N CYS A 372 39.57 -0.12 -3.11
CA CYS A 372 38.44 0.03 -4.03
C CYS A 372 37.09 0.14 -3.29
N PRO A 373 36.74 -0.71 -2.30
CA PRO A 373 35.52 -0.52 -1.52
C PRO A 373 35.50 0.83 -0.81
N LEU A 374 36.59 1.21 -0.13
CA LEU A 374 36.66 2.48 0.59
C LEU A 374 36.54 3.70 -0.34
N PHE A 375 37.12 3.63 -1.54
CA PHE A 375 37.00 4.67 -2.56
C PHE A 375 35.55 4.82 -3.07
N PHE A 376 34.83 3.72 -3.26
CA PHE A 376 33.45 3.74 -3.76
C PHE A 376 32.39 4.06 -2.70
N TYR A 377 32.69 3.84 -1.42
CA TYR A 377 31.93 4.42 -0.29
C TYR A 377 32.52 5.75 0.15
N SER A 378 32.95 6.60 -0.79
CA SER A 378 33.37 7.98 -0.50
C SER A 378 32.20 8.88 -0.10
N LEU A 379 30.95 8.43 -0.17
CA LEU A 379 29.77 9.24 0.14
C LEU A 379 29.73 9.80 1.57
N PRO A 380 30.00 9.03 2.65
CA PRO A 380 30.10 9.61 3.99
C PRO A 380 31.28 10.59 4.08
N LEU A 381 32.41 10.30 3.42
CA LEU A 381 33.54 11.23 3.38
C LEU A 381 33.20 12.51 2.61
N ALA A 382 32.50 12.43 1.48
CA ALA A 382 32.05 13.56 0.69
C ALA A 382 31.02 14.40 1.46
N SER A 383 30.11 13.74 2.21
CA SER A 383 29.18 14.42 3.13
C SER A 383 29.96 15.17 4.22
N VAL A 384 30.95 14.54 4.86
CA VAL A 384 31.82 15.18 5.86
C VAL A 384 32.58 16.36 5.25
N MET A 385 33.18 16.19 4.06
CA MET A 385 33.89 17.26 3.35
C MET A 385 32.95 18.41 2.98
N TYR A 386 31.73 18.13 2.53
CA TYR A 386 30.73 19.14 2.21
C TYR A 386 30.34 19.94 3.46
N HIS A 387 30.03 19.27 4.57
CA HIS A 387 29.71 19.92 5.84
C HIS A 387 30.88 20.75 6.38
N TYR A 388 32.12 20.29 6.15
CA TYR A 388 33.33 21.01 6.53
C TYR A 388 33.54 22.27 5.68
N VAL A 389 33.50 22.15 4.34
CA VAL A 389 33.71 23.26 3.40
C VAL A 389 32.64 24.35 3.56
N HIS A 390 31.39 23.96 3.82
CA HIS A 390 30.26 24.89 3.99
C HIS A 390 29.98 25.26 5.46
N ALA A 391 30.83 24.85 6.40
CA ALA A 391 30.70 25.13 7.84
C ALA A 391 29.28 24.83 8.42
N LEU A 392 28.69 23.70 8.02
CA LEU A 392 27.33 23.34 8.42
C LEU A 392 27.27 22.85 9.89
N PRO A 393 26.21 23.17 10.66
CA PRO A 393 26.09 22.80 12.09
C PRO A 393 26.17 21.29 12.37
N ALA A 394 25.84 20.45 11.38
CA ALA A 394 25.80 18.99 11.53
C ALA A 394 27.15 18.27 11.31
N LEU A 395 28.28 18.99 11.15
CA LEU A 395 29.60 18.41 10.86
C LEU A 395 30.01 17.28 11.83
N THR A 396 29.86 17.48 13.14
CA THR A 396 30.22 16.46 14.14
C THR A 396 29.38 15.20 13.97
N SER A 397 28.07 15.35 13.75
CA SER A 397 27.15 14.24 13.53
C SER A 397 27.47 13.46 12.26
N THR A 398 27.85 14.16 11.18
CA THR A 398 28.24 13.50 9.92
C THR A 398 29.59 12.80 10.01
N ILE A 399 30.56 13.32 10.79
CA ILE A 399 31.81 12.61 11.10
C ILE A 399 31.53 11.32 11.85
N VAL A 400 30.76 11.38 12.94
CA VAL A 400 30.41 10.20 13.76
C VAL A 400 29.71 9.15 12.91
N MET A 401 28.72 9.55 12.13
CA MET A 401 28.00 8.65 11.22
C MET A 401 28.92 8.06 10.16
N GLY A 402 29.81 8.87 9.57
CA GLY A 402 30.76 8.41 8.56
C GLY A 402 31.77 7.40 9.10
N VAL A 403 32.33 7.63 10.29
CA VAL A 403 33.23 6.67 10.95
C VAL A 403 32.49 5.38 11.27
N ALA A 404 31.30 5.47 11.87
CA ALA A 404 30.47 4.29 12.17
C ALA A 404 30.14 3.49 10.90
N TRP A 405 29.86 4.18 9.79
CA TRP A 405 29.62 3.55 8.49
C TRP A 405 30.82 2.77 7.97
N TYR A 406 32.03 3.34 8.02
CA TYR A 406 33.24 2.64 7.58
C TYR A 406 33.57 1.45 8.49
N LEU A 407 33.44 1.60 9.82
CA LEU A 407 33.64 0.51 10.76
C LEU A 407 32.66 -0.64 10.51
N TYR A 408 31.38 -0.32 10.33
CA TYR A 408 30.34 -1.27 9.94
C TYR A 408 30.72 -1.98 8.63
N TYR A 409 31.07 -1.21 7.60
CA TYR A 409 31.30 -1.74 6.27
C TYR A 409 32.51 -2.67 6.24
N ILE A 410 33.63 -2.24 6.82
CA ILE A 410 34.85 -3.04 6.90
C ILE A 410 34.57 -4.30 7.71
N GLY A 411 34.01 -4.16 8.92
CA GLY A 411 33.75 -5.29 9.82
C GLY A 411 32.86 -6.36 9.20
N THR A 412 31.88 -5.97 8.38
CA THR A 412 30.94 -6.90 7.75
C THR A 412 31.43 -7.50 6.43
N MET A 413 32.48 -6.96 5.81
CA MET A 413 33.05 -7.45 4.54
C MET A 413 34.31 -8.32 4.70
N VAL A 414 34.89 -8.36 5.90
CA VAL A 414 36.05 -9.22 6.17
C VAL A 414 35.70 -10.67 5.83
N GLY A 415 36.59 -11.34 5.08
CA GLY A 415 36.37 -12.75 4.72
C GLY A 415 35.64 -12.98 3.40
N MET A 416 35.37 -11.92 2.62
CA MET A 416 34.71 -12.02 1.31
C MET A 416 33.40 -12.83 1.39
N PRO A 417 32.41 -12.35 2.18
CA PRO A 417 31.21 -13.12 2.51
C PRO A 417 30.36 -13.50 1.30
N ALA A 418 30.44 -12.72 0.21
CA ALA A 418 29.76 -13.02 -1.05
C ALA A 418 30.26 -14.33 -1.68
N GLN A 419 31.54 -14.67 -1.50
CA GLN A 419 32.15 -15.86 -2.06
C GLN A 419 32.23 -17.01 -1.05
N THR A 420 32.59 -16.69 0.20
CA THR A 420 32.83 -17.72 1.24
C THR A 420 31.55 -18.11 1.98
N GLY A 421 30.54 -17.26 2.00
CA GLY A 421 29.36 -17.43 2.84
C GLY A 421 29.66 -17.42 4.34
N CYS A 422 30.78 -16.82 4.78
CA CYS A 422 31.23 -16.83 6.18
C CYS A 422 30.23 -16.20 7.18
N ARG A 423 29.22 -15.48 6.67
CA ARG A 423 28.18 -14.82 7.47
C ARG A 423 26.90 -15.65 7.60
N PHE A 424 26.83 -16.79 6.92
CA PHE A 424 25.65 -17.64 6.97
C PHE A 424 25.37 -18.15 8.39
N ARG A 425 24.12 -18.00 8.85
CA ARG A 425 23.65 -18.53 10.13
C ARG A 425 22.99 -19.90 9.91
N ARG A 426 23.78 -20.97 10.04
CA ARG A 426 23.32 -22.36 9.84
C ARG A 426 22.14 -22.77 10.74
N SER A 427 22.01 -22.19 11.93
CA SER A 427 20.90 -22.48 12.85
C SER A 427 19.51 -22.24 12.23
N PHE A 428 19.41 -21.31 11.26
CA PHE A 428 18.16 -21.02 10.56
C PHE A 428 17.63 -22.18 9.72
N ILE A 429 18.48 -23.11 9.29
CA ILE A 429 18.05 -24.29 8.52
C ILE A 429 17.12 -25.17 9.37
N ALA A 430 17.49 -25.43 10.63
CA ALA A 430 16.79 -26.37 11.49
C ALA A 430 15.55 -25.75 12.16
N THR A 431 15.70 -24.55 12.74
CA THR A 431 14.63 -23.93 13.55
C THR A 431 13.53 -23.28 12.71
N GLY A 432 13.79 -23.05 11.42
CA GLY A 432 13.00 -22.11 10.62
C GLY A 432 13.27 -20.65 11.04
N ASN A 433 12.75 -19.71 10.26
CA ASN A 433 12.85 -18.28 10.57
C ASN A 433 11.45 -17.62 10.50
N PRO A 434 10.96 -16.97 11.56
CA PRO A 434 9.63 -16.35 11.57
C PRO A 434 9.39 -15.35 10.43
N VAL A 435 10.44 -14.65 9.99
CA VAL A 435 10.41 -13.71 8.85
C VAL A 435 10.15 -14.48 7.55
N MET A 436 10.86 -15.59 7.33
CA MET A 436 10.69 -16.40 6.12
C MET A 436 9.37 -17.16 6.13
N GLU A 437 8.90 -17.59 7.30
CA GLU A 437 7.56 -18.20 7.45
C GLU A 437 6.45 -17.18 7.21
N ALA A 438 6.63 -15.91 7.58
CA ALA A 438 5.69 -14.84 7.26
C ALA A 438 5.55 -14.65 5.74
N VAL A 439 6.67 -14.70 5.01
CA VAL A 439 6.68 -14.64 3.55
C VAL A 439 6.01 -15.87 2.94
N ALA A 440 6.33 -17.07 3.45
CA ALA A 440 5.71 -18.31 3.02
C ALA A 440 4.19 -18.28 3.22
N ARG A 441 3.69 -17.78 4.36
CA ARG A 441 2.25 -17.59 4.61
C ARG A 441 1.62 -16.54 3.69
N TYR A 442 2.32 -15.43 3.43
CA TYR A 442 1.82 -14.39 2.52
C TYR A 442 1.48 -14.98 1.15
N PHE A 443 2.37 -15.82 0.63
CA PHE A 443 2.24 -16.50 -0.65
C PHE A 443 1.51 -17.85 -0.58
N SER A 444 1.01 -18.28 0.57
CA SER A 444 0.40 -19.62 0.74
C SER A 444 1.30 -20.74 0.19
N ALA A 445 2.59 -20.71 0.55
CA ALA A 445 3.62 -21.50 -0.09
C ALA A 445 3.43 -23.01 0.08
N THR A 446 3.43 -23.72 -1.05
CA THR A 446 3.28 -25.19 -1.12
C THR A 446 4.49 -25.78 -1.83
N VAL A 447 5.03 -26.87 -1.30
CA VAL A 447 6.16 -27.59 -1.91
C VAL A 447 5.69 -28.98 -2.33
N LEU A 448 5.88 -29.33 -3.60
CA LEU A 448 5.52 -30.63 -4.16
C LEU A 448 6.81 -31.43 -4.41
N ALA A 449 6.95 -32.58 -3.77
CA ALA A 449 8.12 -33.44 -3.92
C ALA A 449 7.90 -34.53 -4.98
N SER A 450 8.88 -34.73 -5.86
CA SER A 450 8.88 -35.84 -6.84
C SER A 450 9.92 -36.94 -6.52
N GLY A 451 10.63 -36.82 -5.40
CA GLY A 451 11.59 -37.82 -4.94
C GLY A 451 12.27 -37.39 -3.63
N PRO A 452 12.84 -38.34 -2.87
CA PRO A 452 13.58 -38.02 -1.65
C PRO A 452 14.92 -37.35 -1.97
N LEU A 453 15.39 -36.51 -1.05
CA LEU A 453 16.72 -35.90 -1.08
C LEU A 453 17.50 -36.31 0.17
N ASP A 454 18.73 -36.77 -0.02
CA ASP A 454 19.62 -37.16 1.07
C ASP A 454 20.33 -35.90 1.63
N PRO A 455 20.16 -35.55 2.91
CA PRO A 455 20.82 -34.38 3.50
C PRO A 455 22.35 -34.49 3.56
N SER A 456 22.91 -35.69 3.39
CA SER A 456 24.37 -35.90 3.31
C SER A 456 24.94 -35.73 1.90
N ALA A 457 24.08 -35.71 0.87
CA ALA A 457 24.48 -35.55 -0.52
C ALA A 457 24.55 -34.07 -0.93
N THR A 458 25.41 -33.79 -1.92
CA THR A 458 25.54 -32.47 -2.54
C THR A 458 24.73 -32.44 -3.84
N TYR A 459 23.99 -31.37 -4.07
CA TYR A 459 23.12 -31.19 -5.24
C TYR A 459 23.32 -29.83 -5.91
N VAL A 460 23.06 -29.78 -7.22
CA VAL A 460 22.87 -28.56 -7.98
C VAL A 460 21.38 -28.39 -8.27
N PHE A 461 20.72 -27.48 -7.56
CA PHE A 461 19.32 -27.14 -7.80
C PHE A 461 19.22 -26.08 -8.90
N GLY A 462 18.47 -26.38 -9.96
CA GLY A 462 18.14 -25.40 -10.99
C GLY A 462 16.72 -24.89 -10.77
N PHE A 463 16.59 -23.66 -10.27
CA PHE A 463 15.32 -23.00 -9.99
C PHE A 463 14.81 -22.25 -11.22
N HIS A 464 13.54 -22.49 -11.59
CA HIS A 464 12.88 -21.93 -12.77
C HIS A 464 11.45 -21.47 -12.45
N PRO A 465 10.95 -20.38 -13.03
CA PRO A 465 11.68 -19.33 -13.73
C PRO A 465 12.22 -18.28 -12.75
N HIS A 466 12.91 -17.25 -13.24
CA HIS A 466 13.49 -16.16 -12.48
C HIS A 466 12.46 -15.09 -12.07
N GLY A 467 11.44 -14.86 -12.90
CA GLY A 467 10.53 -13.73 -12.75
C GLY A 467 11.26 -12.37 -12.78
N ILE A 468 10.62 -11.31 -12.29
CA ILE A 468 11.27 -9.98 -12.15
C ILE A 468 12.32 -9.98 -11.04
N THR A 469 12.04 -10.66 -9.93
CA THR A 469 12.98 -10.87 -8.83
C THR A 469 12.68 -12.25 -8.23
N PRO A 470 13.63 -13.21 -8.26
CA PRO A 470 13.39 -14.60 -7.89
C PRO A 470 13.36 -14.75 -6.37
N LEU A 471 12.45 -14.07 -5.69
CA LEU A 471 12.43 -13.97 -4.23
C LEU A 471 12.22 -15.32 -3.57
N THR A 472 11.48 -16.22 -4.21
CA THR A 472 11.21 -17.58 -3.71
C THR A 472 12.49 -18.34 -3.41
N VAL A 473 13.55 -18.16 -4.23
CA VAL A 473 14.86 -18.81 -4.02
C VAL A 473 15.48 -18.47 -2.65
N MET A 474 15.13 -17.31 -2.07
CA MET A 474 15.70 -16.80 -0.82
C MET A 474 14.99 -17.33 0.43
N TRP A 475 13.69 -17.61 0.36
CA TRP A 475 12.89 -17.97 1.54
C TRP A 475 12.35 -19.40 1.53
N LEU A 476 12.24 -20.04 0.36
CA LEU A 476 11.63 -21.37 0.18
C LEU A 476 12.19 -22.41 1.16
N GLN A 477 13.51 -22.52 1.26
CA GLN A 477 14.20 -23.54 2.06
C GLN A 477 14.06 -23.35 3.57
N PHE A 478 13.56 -22.18 4.01
CA PHE A 478 13.31 -21.87 5.40
C PHE A 478 11.84 -22.06 5.80
N SER A 479 10.96 -22.32 4.82
CA SER A 479 9.54 -22.60 5.08
C SER A 479 9.33 -23.94 5.78
N SER A 480 8.23 -24.06 6.52
CA SER A 480 7.84 -25.31 7.17
C SER A 480 7.57 -26.41 6.14
N SER A 481 7.01 -26.05 4.98
CA SER A 481 6.71 -26.96 3.87
C SER A 481 7.98 -27.61 3.32
N TRP A 482 9.06 -26.85 3.14
CA TRP A 482 10.35 -27.41 2.72
C TRP A 482 10.95 -28.32 3.79
N ARG A 483 11.01 -27.85 5.04
CA ARG A 483 11.64 -28.60 6.14
C ARG A 483 10.94 -29.93 6.45
N ALA A 484 9.63 -30.00 6.23
CA ALA A 484 8.86 -31.23 6.39
C ALA A 484 9.22 -32.29 5.34
N LEU A 485 9.52 -31.88 4.10
CA LEU A 485 9.84 -32.78 3.00
C LEU A 485 11.34 -33.11 2.91
N TYR A 486 12.19 -32.11 3.16
CA TYR A 486 13.64 -32.18 2.98
C TYR A 486 14.37 -31.68 4.22
N PRO A 487 14.25 -32.40 5.36
CA PRO A 487 14.88 -31.98 6.61
C PRO A 487 16.40 -31.89 6.45
N ASN A 488 16.97 -30.76 6.89
CA ASN A 488 18.41 -30.45 6.81
C ASN A 488 19.01 -30.36 5.40
N VAL A 489 18.21 -30.39 4.34
CA VAL A 489 18.68 -30.11 2.98
C VAL A 489 18.71 -28.61 2.77
N PHE A 490 19.91 -28.06 2.57
CA PHE A 490 20.11 -26.64 2.28
C PHE A 490 21.08 -26.44 1.12
N ALA A 491 20.66 -25.66 0.15
CA ALA A 491 21.42 -25.24 -1.01
C ALA A 491 21.63 -23.72 -0.97
N CYS A 492 22.87 -23.25 -1.02
CA CYS A 492 23.12 -21.81 -0.98
C CYS A 492 22.57 -21.13 -2.23
N PRO A 493 21.66 -20.14 -2.10
CA PRO A 493 21.15 -19.40 -3.25
C PRO A 493 22.27 -18.62 -3.93
N LEU A 494 22.35 -18.70 -5.26
CA LEU A 494 23.32 -17.94 -6.05
C LEU A 494 22.64 -16.70 -6.64
N SER A 495 23.13 -15.52 -6.26
CA SER A 495 22.52 -14.24 -6.62
C SER A 495 23.49 -13.29 -7.32
N ALA A 496 22.98 -12.23 -7.95
CA ALA A 496 23.80 -11.26 -8.67
C ALA A 496 24.87 -10.62 -7.76
N SER A 497 26.06 -10.34 -8.29
CA SER A 497 27.15 -9.76 -7.52
C SER A 497 26.75 -8.44 -6.84
N VAL A 498 26.01 -7.57 -7.54
CA VAL A 498 25.59 -6.24 -7.06
C VAL A 498 24.89 -6.28 -5.70
N VAL A 499 24.03 -7.27 -5.44
CA VAL A 499 23.26 -7.35 -4.19
C VAL A 499 24.12 -7.72 -2.97
N HIS A 500 25.32 -8.24 -3.18
CA HIS A 500 26.28 -8.55 -2.13
C HIS A 500 27.15 -7.37 -1.71
N TYR A 501 27.06 -6.24 -2.41
CA TYR A 501 27.85 -5.06 -2.08
C TYR A 501 26.99 -3.92 -1.51
N ILE A 502 25.69 -3.85 -1.80
CA ILE A 502 24.78 -2.86 -1.21
C ILE A 502 24.59 -3.16 0.30
N PRO A 503 24.97 -2.24 1.21
CA PRO A 503 24.78 -2.42 2.66
C PRO A 503 23.32 -2.60 3.07
N LEU A 504 23.11 -3.28 4.19
CA LEU A 504 21.82 -3.81 4.68
C LEU A 504 21.22 -4.91 3.79
N LEU A 505 21.12 -4.67 2.48
CA LEU A 505 20.67 -5.68 1.50
C LEU A 505 21.57 -6.91 1.55
N ARG A 506 22.88 -6.70 1.39
CA ARG A 506 23.88 -7.79 1.43
C ARG A 506 23.82 -8.55 2.75
N ASP A 507 23.60 -7.83 3.84
CA ASP A 507 23.69 -8.36 5.19
C ASP A 507 22.54 -9.32 5.42
N ALA A 508 21.33 -8.96 5.00
CA ALA A 508 20.18 -9.86 5.03
C ALA A 508 20.44 -11.11 4.17
N ILE A 509 20.77 -10.96 2.88
CA ILE A 509 20.87 -12.13 1.99
C ILE A 509 22.04 -13.07 2.39
N GLN A 510 23.16 -12.52 2.87
CA GLN A 510 24.32 -13.32 3.31
C GLN A 510 24.06 -14.03 4.64
N LEU A 511 23.27 -13.43 5.56
CA LEU A 511 22.83 -14.11 6.78
C LEU A 511 22.00 -15.36 6.48
N PHE A 512 21.24 -15.34 5.38
CA PHE A 512 20.47 -16.47 4.85
C PHE A 512 21.25 -17.36 3.87
N GLY A 513 22.56 -17.13 3.73
CA GLY A 513 23.47 -18.03 3.02
C GLY A 513 23.54 -17.83 1.52
N ALA A 514 22.99 -16.73 0.98
CA ALA A 514 23.21 -16.40 -0.42
C ALA A 514 24.68 -16.10 -0.70
N ARG A 515 25.13 -16.52 -1.87
CA ARG A 515 26.48 -16.29 -2.41
C ARG A 515 26.39 -15.70 -3.80
N GLU A 516 27.44 -15.03 -4.25
CA GLU A 516 27.47 -14.47 -5.59
C GLU A 516 27.50 -15.58 -6.65
N VAL A 517 26.78 -15.37 -7.75
CA VAL A 517 26.82 -16.26 -8.90
C VAL A 517 28.10 -16.02 -9.70
N SER A 518 29.09 -16.88 -9.50
CA SER A 518 30.30 -16.92 -10.33
C SER A 518 30.76 -18.36 -10.49
N ARG A 519 31.44 -18.68 -11.61
CA ARG A 519 31.99 -20.03 -11.83
C ARG A 519 32.87 -20.46 -10.66
N ARG A 520 33.65 -19.51 -10.11
CA ARG A 520 34.55 -19.72 -8.98
C ARG A 520 33.79 -20.06 -7.70
N THR A 521 32.81 -19.25 -7.31
CA THR A 521 32.02 -19.46 -6.09
C THR A 521 31.20 -20.73 -6.17
N PHE A 522 30.64 -21.04 -7.35
CA PHE A 522 29.91 -22.27 -7.60
C PHE A 522 30.81 -23.50 -7.42
N ALA A 523 31.94 -23.56 -8.12
CA ALA A 523 32.89 -24.67 -8.02
C ALA A 523 33.45 -24.84 -6.60
N ALA A 524 33.78 -23.73 -5.92
CA ALA A 524 34.25 -23.76 -4.54
C ALA A 524 33.18 -24.29 -3.56
N SER A 525 31.91 -23.92 -3.77
CA SER A 525 30.78 -24.43 -2.97
C SER A 525 30.64 -25.94 -3.13
N LEU A 526 30.63 -26.44 -4.37
CA LEU A 526 30.56 -27.88 -4.64
C LEU A 526 31.78 -28.64 -4.08
N ALA A 527 32.99 -28.08 -4.22
CA ALA A 527 34.20 -28.67 -3.64
C ALA A 527 34.14 -28.77 -2.11
N SER A 528 33.40 -27.85 -1.45
CA SER A 528 33.15 -27.88 -0.01
C SER A 528 31.93 -28.73 0.41
N GLN A 529 31.42 -29.59 -0.48
CA GLN A 529 30.21 -30.40 -0.28
C GLN A 529 28.96 -29.58 0.08
N GLN A 530 28.89 -28.34 -0.41
CA GLN A 530 27.77 -27.44 -0.20
C GLN A 530 26.90 -27.42 -1.45
N SER A 531 25.64 -27.84 -1.31
CA SER A 531 24.64 -27.74 -2.38
C SER A 531 24.41 -26.29 -2.80
N VAL A 532 24.09 -26.07 -4.06
CA VAL A 532 23.86 -24.72 -4.64
C VAL A 532 22.49 -24.65 -5.29
N MET A 533 21.82 -23.49 -5.19
CA MET A 533 20.57 -23.21 -5.89
C MET A 533 20.78 -22.05 -6.85
N VAL A 534 20.81 -22.37 -8.14
CA VAL A 534 21.04 -21.42 -9.23
C VAL A 534 19.72 -21.17 -9.96
N VAL A 535 19.52 -19.94 -10.44
CA VAL A 535 18.39 -19.57 -11.31
C VAL A 535 18.93 -19.44 -12.74
N PRO A 536 18.90 -20.50 -13.58
CA PRO A 536 19.67 -20.52 -14.82
C PRO A 536 19.21 -19.47 -15.82
N GLY A 537 17.92 -19.17 -15.91
CA GLY A 537 17.42 -18.20 -16.88
C GLY A 537 17.87 -16.75 -16.65
N GLY A 538 18.13 -16.39 -15.40
CA GLY A 538 18.70 -15.09 -15.02
C GLY A 538 17.99 -13.91 -15.68
N GLN A 539 18.79 -12.99 -16.23
CA GLN A 539 18.29 -11.76 -16.84
C GLN A 539 17.47 -11.97 -18.12
N ALA A 540 17.68 -13.09 -18.84
CA ALA A 540 16.93 -13.39 -20.05
C ALA A 540 15.44 -13.64 -19.75
N GLU A 541 15.15 -14.38 -18.68
CA GLU A 541 13.77 -14.58 -18.20
C GLU A 541 13.20 -13.31 -17.57
N MET A 542 14.01 -12.57 -16.80
CA MET A 542 13.58 -11.31 -16.19
C MET A 542 13.05 -10.29 -17.21
N LEU A 543 13.72 -10.15 -18.36
CA LEU A 543 13.30 -9.24 -19.43
C LEU A 543 12.02 -9.68 -20.15
N GLN A 544 11.67 -10.96 -20.09
CA GLN A 544 10.46 -11.51 -20.72
C GLN A 544 9.34 -11.80 -19.71
N SER A 545 9.57 -11.52 -18.42
CA SER A 545 8.60 -11.78 -17.36
C SER A 545 7.45 -10.77 -17.46
N HIS A 546 6.23 -11.29 -17.57
CA HIS A 546 5.01 -10.51 -17.55
C HIS A 546 3.91 -11.30 -16.84
N SER A 547 3.17 -10.65 -15.95
CA SER A 547 2.00 -11.28 -15.29
C SER A 547 0.81 -11.39 -16.24
N GLY A 548 -0.10 -12.33 -15.96
CA GLY A 548 -1.36 -12.50 -16.66
C GLY A 548 -1.30 -13.27 -17.98
N ILE A 549 -0.11 -13.65 -18.45
CA ILE A 549 0.07 -14.43 -19.69
C ILE A 549 -0.17 -15.93 -19.51
N ARG A 550 -0.28 -16.43 -18.26
CA ARG A 550 -0.50 -17.84 -17.93
C ARG A 550 0.54 -18.77 -18.58
N GLN A 551 1.79 -18.32 -18.62
CA GLN A 551 2.90 -19.09 -19.17
C GLN A 551 4.06 -19.12 -18.18
N VAL A 552 4.58 -20.32 -17.92
CA VAL A 552 5.88 -20.48 -17.25
C VAL A 552 6.95 -20.43 -18.32
N ARG A 553 7.66 -19.31 -18.41
CA ARG A 553 8.65 -19.07 -19.46
C ARG A 553 10.05 -19.35 -18.93
N VAL A 554 10.71 -20.34 -19.53
CA VAL A 554 12.02 -20.82 -19.08
C VAL A 554 13.05 -20.65 -20.18
N TYR A 555 14.14 -19.96 -19.90
CA TYR A 555 15.25 -19.75 -20.82
C TYR A 555 16.25 -20.90 -20.76
N THR A 556 16.51 -21.51 -21.91
CA THR A 556 17.31 -22.75 -22.00
C THR A 556 18.75 -22.52 -22.47
N GLY A 557 19.14 -21.27 -22.77
CA GLY A 557 20.45 -20.95 -23.36
C GLY A 557 21.64 -21.05 -22.41
N HIS A 558 21.45 -20.87 -21.09
CA HIS A 558 22.55 -20.90 -20.13
C HIS A 558 22.93 -22.34 -19.72
N ARG A 559 23.99 -22.88 -20.32
CA ARG A 559 24.47 -24.26 -20.09
C ARG A 559 25.59 -24.38 -19.04
N GLY A 560 26.01 -23.28 -18.42
CA GLY A 560 27.15 -23.25 -17.49
C GLY A 560 26.97 -24.10 -16.24
N PHE A 561 25.76 -24.16 -15.68
CA PHE A 561 25.47 -24.96 -14.48
C PHE A 561 25.54 -26.48 -14.76
N LEU A 562 25.12 -26.91 -15.96
CA LEU A 562 25.22 -28.30 -16.40
C LEU A 562 26.68 -28.73 -16.56
N ARG A 563 27.50 -27.85 -17.15
CA ARG A 563 28.94 -28.07 -17.26
C ARG A 563 29.59 -28.23 -15.88
N LEU A 564 29.24 -27.37 -14.92
CA LEU A 564 29.76 -27.45 -13.56
C LEU A 564 29.29 -28.70 -12.81
N ALA A 565 28.03 -29.13 -13.02
CA ALA A 565 27.54 -30.39 -12.48
C ALA A 565 28.34 -31.60 -13.02
N LEU A 566 28.66 -31.62 -14.31
CA LEU A 566 29.51 -32.65 -14.93
C LEU A 566 30.94 -32.63 -14.36
N GLU A 567 31.57 -31.45 -14.29
CA GLU A 567 32.94 -31.28 -13.76
C GLU A 567 33.08 -31.85 -12.34
N HIS A 568 32.03 -31.72 -11.52
CA HIS A 568 32.03 -32.17 -10.12
C HIS A 568 31.36 -33.53 -9.90
N GLY A 569 30.62 -34.07 -10.88
CA GLY A 569 29.81 -35.28 -10.71
C GLY A 569 28.67 -35.09 -9.71
N THR A 570 28.07 -33.90 -9.68
CA THR A 570 27.04 -33.52 -8.71
C THR A 570 25.65 -33.68 -9.34
N PRO A 571 24.73 -34.44 -8.71
CA PRO A 571 23.38 -34.62 -9.24
C PRO A 571 22.62 -33.29 -9.39
N LEU A 572 21.81 -33.20 -10.45
CA LEU A 572 20.98 -32.04 -10.76
C LEU A 572 19.56 -32.23 -10.23
N VAL A 573 18.99 -31.20 -9.62
CA VAL A 573 17.60 -31.23 -9.14
C VAL A 573 16.83 -30.10 -9.81
N PRO A 574 15.89 -30.39 -10.74
CA PRO A 574 15.04 -29.35 -11.32
C PRO A 574 14.04 -28.86 -10.27
N VAL A 575 13.94 -27.54 -10.10
CA VAL A 575 12.98 -26.87 -9.21
C VAL A 575 12.14 -25.90 -10.05
N LEU A 576 10.83 -26.02 -9.95
CA LEU A 576 9.89 -25.25 -10.77
C LEU A 576 8.87 -24.51 -9.89
N SER A 577 8.86 -23.19 -9.97
CA SER A 577 7.89 -22.30 -9.37
C SER A 577 6.83 -21.92 -10.39
N PHE A 578 5.57 -22.30 -10.16
CA PHE A 578 4.51 -22.16 -11.17
C PHE A 578 4.06 -20.71 -11.41
N GLN A 579 4.12 -19.87 -10.39
CA GLN A 579 3.55 -18.52 -10.41
C GLN A 579 4.60 -17.42 -10.13
N GLU A 580 5.90 -17.73 -10.22
CA GLU A 580 6.98 -16.75 -9.97
C GLU A 580 6.84 -15.50 -10.85
N GLY A 581 6.45 -15.67 -12.12
CA GLY A 581 6.27 -14.58 -13.08
C GLY A 581 5.05 -13.69 -12.81
N GLU A 582 4.11 -14.13 -11.95
CA GLU A 582 2.89 -13.39 -11.62
C GLU A 582 3.11 -12.40 -10.45
N VAL A 583 4.20 -12.57 -9.69
CA VAL A 583 4.49 -11.86 -8.44
C VAL A 583 4.69 -10.36 -8.65
N LEU A 584 5.48 -9.98 -9.65
CA LEU A 584 5.82 -8.61 -9.99
C LEU A 584 5.92 -8.47 -11.52
N ASP A 585 5.57 -7.30 -12.03
CA ASP A 585 5.96 -6.82 -13.35
C ASP A 585 7.05 -5.76 -13.22
N ASN A 586 7.66 -5.40 -14.35
CA ASN A 586 8.53 -4.24 -14.45
C ASN A 586 8.00 -3.30 -15.53
N VAL A 587 8.33 -2.02 -15.43
CA VAL A 587 8.07 -1.05 -16.50
C VAL A 587 8.76 -1.53 -17.78
N GLN A 588 8.03 -1.58 -18.89
CA GLN A 588 8.47 -2.22 -20.12
C GLN A 588 9.16 -1.20 -21.04
N TYR A 589 10.49 -1.30 -21.16
CA TYR A 589 11.29 -0.58 -22.17
C TYR A 589 12.30 -1.55 -22.80
N PRO A 590 11.84 -2.56 -23.56
CA PRO A 590 12.67 -3.72 -23.90
C PRO A 590 13.97 -3.39 -24.62
N ALA A 591 13.95 -2.45 -25.58
CA ALA A 591 15.15 -2.06 -26.32
C ALA A 591 16.22 -1.43 -25.41
N LEU A 592 15.83 -0.49 -24.55
CA LEU A 592 16.74 0.18 -23.62
C LEU A 592 17.22 -0.78 -22.53
N GLN A 593 16.34 -1.65 -22.04
CA GLN A 593 16.66 -2.65 -21.02
C GLN A 593 17.62 -3.71 -21.55
N GLN A 594 17.39 -4.24 -22.76
CA GLN A 594 18.29 -5.19 -23.43
C GLN A 594 19.66 -4.56 -23.70
N TRP A 595 19.68 -3.32 -24.20
CA TRP A 595 20.93 -2.58 -24.40
C TRP A 595 21.69 -2.38 -23.07
N SER A 596 20.98 -1.99 -22.01
CA SER A 596 21.57 -1.76 -20.68
C SER A 596 22.10 -3.04 -20.06
N VAL A 597 21.36 -4.15 -20.16
CA VAL A 597 21.81 -5.47 -19.72
C VAL A 597 23.06 -5.90 -20.49
N LYS A 598 23.08 -5.74 -21.81
CA LYS A 598 24.25 -6.09 -22.64
C LYS A 598 25.48 -5.26 -22.30
N LYS A 599 25.32 -3.99 -21.92
CA LYS A 599 26.42 -3.07 -21.63
C LYS A 599 26.88 -3.06 -20.18
N PHE A 600 25.95 -3.20 -19.23
CA PHE A 600 26.19 -2.96 -17.81
C PHE A 600 25.74 -4.12 -16.91
N ALA A 601 25.18 -5.20 -17.46
CA ALA A 601 24.59 -6.31 -16.71
C ALA A 601 23.50 -5.87 -15.71
N VAL A 602 22.84 -4.75 -15.98
CA VAL A 602 21.74 -4.20 -15.17
C VAL A 602 20.62 -3.74 -16.10
N PRO A 603 19.35 -4.16 -15.87
CA PRO A 603 18.22 -3.62 -16.61
C PRO A 603 18.00 -2.16 -16.23
N CYS A 604 17.83 -1.28 -17.22
CA CYS A 604 17.44 0.10 -16.99
C CYS A 604 16.43 0.53 -18.07
N PRO A 605 15.29 1.14 -17.70
CA PRO A 605 14.78 1.34 -16.33
C PRO A 605 14.41 0.03 -15.62
N PHE A 606 14.52 0.02 -14.29
CA PHE A 606 14.09 -1.10 -13.44
C PHE A 606 13.24 -0.57 -12.29
N PHE A 607 11.93 -0.59 -12.51
CA PHE A 607 10.90 -0.15 -11.59
C PHE A 607 9.88 -1.28 -11.43
N PRO A 608 10.18 -2.29 -10.59
CA PRO A 608 9.27 -3.39 -10.36
C PRO A 608 7.98 -2.90 -9.68
N TYR A 609 6.85 -3.44 -10.09
CA TYR A 609 5.54 -3.12 -9.53
C TYR A 609 4.65 -4.38 -9.42
N GLY A 610 3.72 -4.34 -8.47
CA GLY A 610 2.71 -5.39 -8.27
C GLY A 610 1.37 -4.77 -7.87
N ARG A 611 1.02 -4.87 -6.60
CA ARG A 611 -0.25 -4.34 -6.07
C ARG A 611 -0.27 -2.82 -6.16
N PHE A 612 -1.37 -2.28 -6.69
CA PHE A 612 -1.60 -0.83 -6.82
C PHE A 612 -0.52 -0.10 -7.63
N TYR A 613 0.21 -0.79 -8.51
CA TYR A 613 1.38 -0.27 -9.23
C TYR A 613 2.53 0.21 -8.31
N LEU A 614 2.51 -0.20 -7.05
CA LEU A 614 3.60 -0.01 -6.09
C LEU A 614 4.52 -1.25 -6.14
N PRO A 615 5.76 -1.16 -5.63
CA PRO A 615 6.67 -2.30 -5.54
C PRO A 615 6.27 -3.30 -4.43
N ILE A 616 4.97 -3.55 -4.30
CA ILE A 616 4.38 -4.50 -3.36
C ILE A 616 4.04 -5.77 -4.14
N PRO A 617 4.58 -6.95 -3.80
CA PRO A 617 4.32 -8.19 -4.52
C PRO A 617 2.83 -8.53 -4.57
N ARG A 618 2.36 -9.02 -5.73
CA ARG A 618 1.01 -9.60 -5.85
C ARG A 618 0.91 -10.82 -4.96
N ARG A 619 -0.30 -11.05 -4.46
CA ARG A 619 -0.58 -12.23 -3.66
C ARG A 619 -1.01 -13.37 -4.57
N VAL A 620 -0.08 -14.28 -4.81
CA VAL A 620 -0.27 -15.44 -5.68
C VAL A 620 0.06 -16.71 -4.89
N PRO A 621 -0.74 -17.79 -4.99
CA PRO A 621 -0.39 -19.09 -4.41
C PRO A 621 0.95 -19.60 -4.96
N MET A 622 1.98 -19.62 -4.12
CA MET A 622 3.32 -20.02 -4.53
C MET A 622 3.50 -21.53 -4.37
N THR A 623 3.19 -22.27 -5.43
CA THR A 623 3.47 -23.70 -5.51
C THR A 623 4.81 -23.94 -6.20
N VAL A 624 5.71 -24.66 -5.52
CA VAL A 624 7.03 -25.03 -6.04
C VAL A 624 7.16 -26.54 -6.10
N ALA A 625 7.39 -27.08 -7.30
CA ALA A 625 7.70 -28.50 -7.47
C ALA A 625 9.21 -28.73 -7.45
N VAL A 626 9.65 -29.74 -6.72
CA VAL A 626 11.04 -30.18 -6.60
C VAL A 626 11.14 -31.58 -7.24
N GLY A 627 11.95 -31.68 -8.29
CA GLY A 627 12.15 -32.91 -9.04
C GLY A 627 13.02 -33.93 -8.31
N ALA A 628 13.03 -35.16 -8.83
CA ALA A 628 13.98 -36.18 -8.38
C ALA A 628 15.41 -35.83 -8.83
N PRO A 629 16.45 -36.20 -8.06
CA PRO A 629 17.84 -36.03 -8.46
C PRO A 629 18.16 -36.76 -9.76
N ILE A 630 18.68 -36.02 -10.74
CA ILE A 630 19.22 -36.56 -11.99
C ILE A 630 20.68 -36.92 -11.71
N PRO A 631 21.07 -38.21 -11.78
CA PRO A 631 22.44 -38.63 -11.55
C PRO A 631 23.36 -38.07 -12.64
N VAL A 632 24.52 -37.56 -12.24
CA VAL A 632 25.51 -36.99 -13.15
C VAL A 632 26.84 -37.68 -12.93
N THR A 633 27.34 -38.33 -13.97
CA THR A 633 28.67 -38.97 -13.95
C THR A 633 29.74 -37.89 -14.07
N LYS A 634 30.73 -37.91 -13.17
CA LYS A 634 31.82 -36.93 -13.17
C LYS A 634 32.63 -37.01 -14.47
N CYS A 635 32.76 -35.89 -15.15
CA CYS A 635 33.62 -35.71 -16.31
C CYS A 635 34.45 -34.44 -16.13
N ALA A 636 35.77 -34.57 -15.94
CA ALA A 636 36.65 -33.44 -15.64
C ALA A 636 36.75 -32.40 -16.78
N ALA A 637 36.54 -32.83 -18.03
CA ALA A 637 36.57 -31.99 -19.22
C ALA A 637 35.36 -32.33 -20.12
N PRO A 638 34.14 -31.88 -19.74
CA PRO A 638 32.92 -32.24 -20.46
C PRO A 638 32.91 -31.62 -21.86
N THR A 639 32.63 -32.44 -22.87
CA THR A 639 32.48 -31.98 -24.25
C THR A 639 31.17 -31.21 -24.44
N THR A 640 31.04 -30.49 -25.54
CA THR A 640 29.76 -29.82 -25.88
C THR A 640 28.61 -30.81 -26.01
N ASP A 641 28.89 -32.01 -26.52
CA ASP A 641 27.90 -33.08 -26.69
C ASP A 641 27.47 -33.67 -25.35
N ASP A 642 28.39 -33.84 -24.39
CA ASP A 642 28.05 -34.28 -23.03
C ASP A 642 27.09 -33.28 -22.36
N VAL A 643 27.39 -31.99 -22.50
CA VAL A 643 26.54 -30.92 -21.98
C VAL A 643 25.19 -30.88 -22.71
N HIS A 644 25.16 -31.14 -24.01
CA HIS A 644 23.92 -31.20 -24.79
C HIS A 644 23.03 -32.36 -24.36
N ARG A 645 23.58 -33.57 -24.20
CA ARG A 645 22.84 -34.73 -23.70
C ARG A 645 22.26 -34.47 -22.32
N LEU A 646 23.06 -33.90 -21.41
CA LEU A 646 22.58 -33.58 -20.06
C LEU A 646 21.53 -32.45 -20.08
N HIS A 647 21.66 -31.48 -21.01
CA HIS A 647 20.68 -30.42 -21.22
C HIS A 647 19.32 -30.99 -21.64
N GLU A 648 19.29 -31.89 -22.62
CA GLU A 648 18.07 -32.57 -23.05
C GLU A 648 17.42 -33.35 -21.90
N VAL A 649 18.21 -34.13 -21.15
CA VAL A 649 17.71 -34.88 -19.97
C VAL A 649 17.13 -33.92 -18.93
N TYR A 650 17.83 -32.84 -18.60
CA TYR A 650 17.41 -31.86 -17.59
C TYR A 650 16.10 -31.17 -17.97
N PHE A 651 15.98 -30.64 -19.18
CA PHE A 651 14.78 -29.93 -19.63
C PHE A 651 13.62 -30.89 -19.97
N THR A 652 13.90 -32.15 -20.28
CA THR A 652 12.85 -33.18 -20.36
C THR A 652 12.29 -33.45 -18.97
N ALA A 653 13.15 -33.64 -17.96
CA ALA A 653 12.73 -33.80 -16.58
C ALA A 653 11.94 -32.59 -16.04
N LEU A 654 12.35 -31.36 -16.39
CA LEU A 654 11.62 -30.14 -16.02
C LEU A 654 10.22 -30.08 -16.66
N ARG A 655 10.09 -30.50 -17.93
CA ARG A 655 8.79 -30.57 -18.63
C ARG A 655 7.88 -31.62 -18.01
N THR A 656 8.42 -32.79 -17.68
CA THR A 656 7.68 -33.82 -16.94
C THR A 656 7.22 -33.29 -15.59
N LEU A 657 8.10 -32.61 -14.83
CA LEU A 657 7.78 -32.01 -13.54
C LEU A 657 6.62 -31.01 -13.63
N PHE A 658 6.61 -30.15 -14.66
CA PHE A 658 5.52 -29.23 -14.93
C PHE A 658 4.20 -29.98 -15.21
N ASN A 659 4.23 -30.91 -16.16
CA ASN A 659 3.02 -31.64 -16.58
C ASN A 659 2.41 -32.46 -15.44
N THR A 660 3.24 -33.04 -14.58
CA THR A 660 2.79 -33.84 -13.43
C THR A 660 2.09 -32.98 -12.38
N HIS A 661 2.60 -31.78 -12.10
CA HIS A 661 2.17 -31.00 -10.93
C HIS A 661 1.32 -29.76 -11.26
N LYS A 662 1.13 -29.39 -12.54
CA LYS A 662 0.37 -28.18 -12.91
C LYS A 662 -1.06 -28.14 -12.38
N ALA A 663 -1.73 -29.30 -12.32
CA ALA A 663 -3.08 -29.41 -11.76
C ALA A 663 -3.10 -29.15 -10.25
N ALA A 664 -2.20 -29.80 -9.52
CA ALA A 664 -2.05 -29.60 -8.08
C ALA A 664 -1.62 -28.16 -7.72
N ALA A 665 -0.92 -27.48 -8.63
CA ALA A 665 -0.53 -26.09 -8.47
C ALA A 665 -1.65 -25.07 -8.79
N GLY A 666 -2.83 -25.52 -9.26
CA GLY A 666 -3.91 -24.63 -9.72
C GLY A 666 -3.58 -23.90 -11.02
N CYS A 667 -2.75 -24.50 -11.86
CA CYS A 667 -2.20 -23.94 -13.09
C CYS A 667 -2.50 -24.85 -14.30
N ASP A 668 -3.68 -25.49 -14.34
CA ASP A 668 -4.07 -26.39 -15.43
C ASP A 668 -4.03 -25.74 -16.81
N ASP A 669 -4.40 -24.46 -16.83
CA ASP A 669 -4.45 -23.55 -17.97
C ASP A 669 -3.10 -22.89 -18.29
N PHE A 670 -2.04 -23.20 -17.53
CA PHE A 670 -0.71 -22.67 -17.80
C PHE A 670 0.00 -23.53 -18.85
N GLU A 671 0.87 -22.87 -19.63
CA GLU A 671 1.77 -23.52 -20.58
C GLU A 671 3.24 -23.32 -20.19
N LEU A 672 4.06 -24.37 -20.30
CA LEU A 672 5.51 -24.28 -20.17
C LEU A 672 6.16 -23.97 -21.53
N VAL A 673 6.69 -22.76 -21.65
CA VAL A 673 7.32 -22.25 -22.87
C VAL A 673 8.83 -22.18 -22.68
N TYR A 674 9.57 -22.87 -23.54
CA TYR A 674 11.03 -22.77 -23.58
C TYR A 674 11.44 -21.62 -24.51
N ILE A 675 12.16 -20.65 -23.93
CA ILE A 675 12.76 -19.53 -24.65
C ILE A 675 14.14 -19.98 -25.12
N GLU A 676 14.31 -20.08 -26.43
CA GLU A 676 15.61 -20.35 -27.02
C GLU A 676 16.44 -19.05 -27.12
N PRO A 677 17.79 -19.15 -27.05
CA PRO A 677 18.64 -18.04 -27.46
C PRO A 677 18.31 -17.66 -28.91
N ALA A 678 18.19 -16.36 -29.19
CA ALA A 678 18.10 -15.89 -30.56
C ALA A 678 19.29 -16.45 -31.35
N LYS A 679 19.03 -17.17 -32.46
CA LYS A 679 20.08 -17.50 -33.42
C LYS A 679 20.64 -16.16 -33.92
N ASP A 680 21.93 -15.96 -33.74
CA ASP A 680 22.64 -14.69 -33.92
C ASP A 680 22.14 -13.87 -35.14
N VAL A 681 21.86 -12.58 -34.89
CA VAL A 681 21.94 -11.50 -35.88
C VAL A 681 23.18 -10.68 -35.56
#